data_AF-A0A1J4J9L8-F1
#
_entry.id   AF-A0A1J4J9L8-F1
#
_cell.length_a   1.000
_cell.length_b   1.000
_cell.length_c   1.000
_cell.angle_alpha   90.00
_cell.angle_beta   90.00
_cell.angle_gamma   90.00
#
_symmetry.space_group_name_H-M   'P 1'
#
loop_
_entity.id
_entity.type
_entity.pdbx_description
1 polymer ?
#
loop_
_entity_poly.entity_id
_entity_poly.type
_entity_poly.pdbx_seq_one_letter_code
_entity_poly.pdbx_strand_id
1 'polypeptide(L)'
;MEGDVFAALKARRFEEEKCLEFLDHNRSVLHSKCSENVNAFFNNSYGEYLYKRIRRPAEVEVDLKQKFKKAYANKDIFIDNRIHRNEEYVQQRKRDFAVSQDRVDKLIDKLHEEYEFAVKTQLNRCEQWCQKIDTDSNEFINQTTKDATDLIISSAVELANIADTLSFVPSFYNQILKSFHQKSIHFEKDSEFIPEFAVDNYLMPLRPDTQRLFVTMIEAFKPESMTPPLVERRGRAVCIITKPLVFNETQCSKLASTLGWRAVFATHFQNAVTELFELLSQSEEDLLIFGFPRTPKEYSDIYELFNPVKAEVESTKFLPKPIPSTIEPFDMVIELDISDETVLRDVLAELEDPENGNKYDIRNLDLDTVAPLVRLQKVSDPHYDIIQFAPRSTTMKANFGLIESSIKDLYHRVQIESREITEKVISDVSELVNDIPATIAPKYSPDAVIPSLLQAVKGIDKDIQLFFLSQWESIEASYNESVKRSFELLQQIHLLIIGHLEKARTEMQEFLCRPGSSQHLVIEFQEWHCTNVERSMRRIQKVKDECALRVNALRENLVQIENDRKTEEEQKQKDLLNAPFRTTLFELVNNACTMLAQAELDRWVSTRSLMLDFNQVVSDVDLVPPLPRRKLNQVVDPSRDKTRKGAKKAQRNTPTSRNRVENKLQPFESPLFEQLEATKKYVTDASVIYVRSTTPVSTRGKARTGKDKNPFAPFKISALEEFTPAFADDDAYLITRMDQINEFARDEINVVQQSFDAYVDDSTKWIQSHYERRKTIADTAIAYMLKRVAEEEQINHLIFFKENECTVDYTQMIVETEESPKIPAPFPEDFVSNSTSESAEAIMQGIVSFTAAQTDNSQ
;
A
#
# COMPACT_ATOMS: atom_id res chain seq x y z
N MET A 1 -22.61 -21.28 -59.89
CA MET A 1 -23.25 -21.20 -61.22
C MET A 1 -24.26 -22.33 -61.35
N GLU A 2 -25.40 -22.19 -60.67
CA GLU A 2 -26.64 -22.87 -61.02
C GLU A 2 -27.66 -21.73 -61.11
N GLY A 3 -27.82 -21.23 -62.33
CA GLY A 3 -28.80 -20.19 -62.63
C GLY A 3 -30.20 -20.77 -62.45
N ASP A 4 -31.02 -20.02 -61.74
CA ASP A 4 -32.40 -20.25 -61.32
C ASP A 4 -33.28 -20.98 -62.37
N VAL A 5 -33.25 -22.31 -62.32
CA VAL A 5 -34.11 -23.22 -63.10
C VAL A 5 -35.60 -22.96 -62.80
N PHE A 6 -35.90 -22.42 -61.63
CA PHE A 6 -37.25 -22.07 -61.21
C PHE A 6 -37.76 -20.82 -61.93
N ALA A 7 -36.91 -19.82 -62.13
CA ALA A 7 -37.24 -18.64 -62.95
C ALA A 7 -37.49 -19.03 -64.42
N ALA A 8 -36.70 -19.95 -64.98
CA ALA A 8 -36.90 -20.44 -66.35
C ALA A 8 -38.21 -21.23 -66.50
N LEU A 9 -38.55 -22.08 -65.53
CA LEU A 9 -39.82 -22.83 -65.54
C LEU A 9 -41.04 -21.93 -65.34
N LYS A 10 -40.91 -20.88 -64.51
CA LYS A 10 -41.99 -19.90 -64.30
C LYS A 10 -42.24 -19.04 -65.54
N ALA A 11 -41.18 -18.64 -66.26
CA ALA A 11 -41.30 -17.94 -67.54
C ALA A 11 -41.96 -18.81 -68.61
N ARG A 12 -41.61 -20.11 -68.68
CA ARG A 12 -42.18 -21.05 -69.64
C ARG A 12 -43.67 -21.31 -69.39
N ARG A 13 -44.08 -21.44 -68.13
CA ARG A 13 -45.49 -21.59 -67.75
C ARG A 13 -46.33 -20.35 -68.13
N PHE A 14 -45.77 -19.15 -67.97
CA PHE A 14 -46.45 -17.91 -68.36
C PHE A 14 -46.62 -17.77 -69.88
N GLU A 15 -45.65 -18.23 -70.67
CA GLU A 15 -45.78 -18.31 -72.13
C GLU A 15 -46.81 -19.36 -72.57
N GLU A 16 -46.89 -20.51 -71.89
CA GLU A 16 -47.87 -21.56 -72.17
C GLU A 16 -49.30 -21.09 -71.87
N GLU A 17 -49.53 -20.38 -70.77
CA GLU A 17 -50.84 -19.80 -70.44
C GLU A 17 -51.28 -18.74 -71.46
N LYS A 18 -50.37 -17.86 -71.91
CA LYS A 18 -50.68 -16.90 -73.00
C LYS A 18 -50.99 -17.58 -74.34
N CYS A 19 -50.33 -18.69 -74.66
CA CYS A 19 -50.62 -19.44 -75.87
C CYS A 19 -52.01 -20.10 -75.81
N LEU A 20 -52.41 -20.61 -74.64
CA LEU A 20 -53.74 -21.20 -74.44
C LEU A 20 -54.85 -20.15 -74.52
N GLU A 21 -54.67 -18.96 -73.93
CA GLU A 21 -55.62 -17.85 -74.06
C GLU A 21 -55.78 -17.38 -75.52
N PHE A 22 -54.68 -17.33 -76.28
CA PHE A 22 -54.72 -17.01 -77.71
C PHE A 22 -55.45 -18.09 -78.53
N LEU A 23 -55.28 -19.37 -78.18
CA LEU A 23 -55.98 -20.47 -78.84
C LEU A 23 -57.48 -20.48 -78.54
N ASP A 24 -57.89 -20.22 -77.30
CA ASP A 24 -59.31 -20.13 -76.95
C ASP A 24 -59.99 -18.91 -77.59
N HIS A 25 -59.29 -17.77 -77.68
CA HIS A 25 -59.77 -16.61 -78.43
C HIS A 25 -59.97 -16.93 -79.92
N ASN A 26 -59.01 -17.59 -80.57
CA ASN A 26 -59.15 -18.02 -81.96
C ASN A 26 -60.25 -19.07 -82.16
N ARG A 27 -60.44 -19.98 -81.21
CA ARG A 27 -61.49 -21.01 -81.27
C ARG A 27 -62.88 -20.40 -81.17
N SER A 28 -63.06 -19.41 -80.29
CA SER A 28 -64.30 -18.64 -80.20
C SER A 28 -64.62 -17.88 -81.49
N VAL A 29 -63.61 -17.22 -82.08
CA VAL A 29 -63.76 -16.49 -83.36
C VAL A 29 -64.07 -17.46 -84.53
N LEU A 30 -63.45 -18.65 -84.56
CA LEU A 30 -63.74 -19.68 -85.56
C LEU A 30 -65.13 -20.30 -85.41
N HIS A 31 -65.59 -20.57 -84.19
CA HIS A 31 -66.94 -21.09 -83.96
C HIS A 31 -68.03 -20.06 -84.30
N SER A 32 -67.79 -18.78 -84.02
CA SER A 32 -68.70 -17.69 -84.42
C SER A 32 -68.77 -17.56 -85.94
N LYS A 33 -67.64 -17.57 -86.66
CA LYS A 33 -67.60 -17.51 -88.13
C LYS A 33 -68.14 -18.79 -88.82
N CYS A 34 -67.94 -19.97 -88.24
CA CYS A 34 -68.46 -21.23 -88.80
C CYS A 34 -69.96 -21.38 -88.55
N SER A 35 -70.51 -20.87 -87.45
CA SER A 35 -71.94 -20.90 -87.18
C SER A 35 -72.72 -19.95 -88.12
N GLU A 36 -72.15 -18.80 -88.46
CA GLU A 36 -72.74 -17.87 -89.45
C GLU A 36 -72.63 -18.41 -90.89
N ASN A 37 -71.53 -19.08 -91.26
CA ASN A 37 -71.35 -19.63 -92.62
C ASN A 37 -72.10 -20.96 -92.87
N VAL A 38 -72.36 -21.77 -91.84
CA VAL A 38 -73.10 -23.05 -91.98
C VAL A 38 -74.62 -22.82 -92.02
N ASN A 39 -75.12 -21.77 -91.38
CA ASN A 39 -76.55 -21.40 -91.44
C ASN A 39 -76.92 -20.62 -92.72
N ALA A 40 -75.93 -20.08 -93.45
CA ALA A 40 -76.18 -19.32 -94.67
C ALA A 40 -76.19 -20.17 -95.96
N PHE A 41 -75.61 -21.38 -95.99
CA PHE A 41 -75.26 -21.98 -97.29
C PHE A 41 -76.10 -23.15 -97.82
N PHE A 42 -76.73 -24.07 -97.04
CA PHE A 42 -77.60 -25.08 -97.68
C PHE A 42 -78.78 -25.61 -96.86
N ASN A 43 -79.93 -25.44 -97.50
CA ASN A 43 -81.28 -25.91 -97.20
C ASN A 43 -81.40 -27.41 -96.84
N ASN A 44 -82.41 -27.65 -96.00
CA ASN A 44 -83.16 -28.90 -95.84
C ASN A 44 -83.34 -29.66 -97.15
N SER A 45 -82.80 -30.89 -97.21
CA SER A 45 -83.51 -32.11 -97.67
C SER A 45 -82.56 -33.29 -98.03
N TYR A 46 -81.23 -33.17 -97.93
CA TYR A 46 -80.29 -34.24 -98.33
C TYR A 46 -79.33 -34.79 -97.25
N GLY A 47 -79.36 -34.28 -96.01
CA GLY A 47 -78.43 -34.70 -94.95
C GLY A 47 -78.80 -36.01 -94.21
N GLU A 48 -80.09 -36.33 -94.08
CA GLU A 48 -80.53 -37.42 -93.20
C GLU A 48 -80.21 -38.83 -93.73
N TYR A 49 -80.06 -39.01 -95.04
CA TYR A 49 -79.80 -40.33 -95.63
C TYR A 49 -78.33 -40.79 -95.50
N LEU A 50 -77.37 -39.86 -95.54
CA LEU A 50 -75.95 -40.15 -95.30
C LEU A 50 -75.65 -40.34 -93.81
N TYR A 51 -76.39 -39.65 -92.93
CA TYR A 51 -76.21 -39.69 -91.48
C TYR A 51 -76.43 -41.08 -90.84
N LYS A 52 -77.28 -41.93 -91.43
CA LYS A 52 -77.62 -43.24 -90.86
C LYS A 52 -76.68 -44.38 -91.23
N ARG A 53 -75.89 -44.29 -92.31
CA ARG A 53 -74.99 -45.38 -92.76
C ARG A 53 -73.55 -45.25 -92.22
N ILE A 54 -73.13 -44.02 -91.89
CA ILE A 54 -71.81 -43.72 -91.31
C ILE A 54 -71.74 -44.07 -89.81
N ARG A 55 -72.88 -44.34 -89.16
CA ARG A 55 -72.98 -44.44 -87.69
C ARG A 55 -72.84 -45.85 -87.09
N ARG A 56 -72.53 -46.88 -87.87
CA ARG A 56 -72.25 -48.22 -87.33
C ARG A 56 -70.72 -48.39 -87.19
N PRO A 57 -70.18 -48.53 -85.96
CA PRO A 57 -68.75 -48.68 -85.76
C PRO A 57 -68.27 -50.01 -86.33
N ALA A 58 -67.08 -50.01 -86.92
CA ALA A 58 -66.45 -51.23 -87.42
C ALA A 58 -66.00 -52.11 -86.24
N GLU A 59 -65.99 -53.45 -86.39
CA GLU A 59 -65.58 -54.37 -85.31
C GLU A 59 -64.19 -54.03 -84.74
N VAL A 60 -63.29 -53.56 -85.61
CA VAL A 60 -61.93 -53.13 -85.24
C VAL A 60 -61.94 -51.94 -84.27
N GLU A 61 -62.89 -51.01 -84.41
CA GLU A 61 -63.06 -49.87 -83.50
C GLU A 61 -63.60 -50.30 -82.14
N VAL A 62 -64.46 -51.32 -82.10
CA VAL A 62 -65.00 -51.85 -80.85
C VAL A 62 -63.91 -52.55 -80.04
N ASP A 63 -63.04 -53.33 -80.68
CA ASP A 63 -61.90 -53.98 -80.02
C ASP A 63 -60.86 -52.97 -79.53
N LEU A 64 -60.53 -51.96 -80.35
CA LEU A 64 -59.67 -50.84 -79.93
C LEU A 64 -60.26 -50.10 -78.72
N LYS A 65 -61.57 -49.86 -78.69
CA LYS A 65 -62.23 -49.20 -77.56
C LYS A 65 -62.16 -50.04 -76.28
N GLN A 66 -62.25 -51.37 -76.38
CA GLN A 66 -62.06 -52.26 -75.22
C GLN A 66 -60.60 -52.25 -74.73
N LYS A 67 -59.62 -52.26 -75.64
CA LYS A 67 -58.19 -52.15 -75.30
C LYS A 67 -57.87 -50.82 -74.62
N PHE A 68 -58.38 -49.71 -75.14
CA PHE A 68 -58.23 -48.40 -74.50
C PHE A 68 -58.88 -48.38 -73.11
N LYS A 69 -60.07 -48.94 -72.94
CA LYS A 69 -60.73 -48.99 -71.64
C LYS A 69 -59.91 -49.77 -70.61
N LYS A 70 -59.26 -50.87 -71.00
CA LYS A 70 -58.33 -51.61 -70.12
C LYS A 70 -57.06 -50.80 -69.81
N ALA A 71 -56.49 -50.10 -70.80
CA ALA A 71 -55.30 -49.28 -70.60
C ALA A 71 -55.56 -48.10 -69.64
N TYR A 72 -56.73 -47.45 -69.74
CA TYR A 72 -57.13 -46.39 -68.83
C TYR A 72 -57.35 -46.90 -67.40
N ALA A 73 -58.04 -48.04 -67.23
CA ALA A 73 -58.20 -48.65 -65.90
C ALA A 73 -56.85 -49.00 -65.24
N ASN A 74 -55.88 -49.49 -66.02
CA ASN A 74 -54.53 -49.75 -65.50
C ASN A 74 -53.80 -48.46 -65.12
N LYS A 75 -53.96 -47.38 -65.90
CA LYS A 75 -53.37 -46.07 -65.59
C LYS A 75 -53.88 -45.53 -64.26
N ASP A 76 -55.19 -45.65 -64.01
CA ASP A 76 -55.80 -45.18 -62.76
C ASP A 76 -55.24 -45.96 -61.56
N ILE A 77 -55.11 -47.29 -61.67
CA ILE A 77 -54.46 -48.12 -60.65
C ILE A 77 -52.99 -47.71 -60.39
N PHE A 78 -52.24 -47.33 -61.43
CA PHE A 78 -50.86 -46.83 -61.25
C PHE A 78 -50.80 -45.48 -60.54
N ILE A 79 -51.78 -44.60 -60.80
CA ILE A 79 -51.89 -43.30 -60.12
C ILE A 79 -52.22 -43.54 -58.63
N ASP A 80 -53.19 -44.40 -58.34
CA ASP A 80 -53.59 -44.72 -56.96
C ASP A 80 -52.42 -45.36 -56.18
N ASN A 81 -51.72 -46.32 -56.78
CA ASN A 81 -50.54 -46.95 -56.17
C ASN A 81 -49.37 -45.96 -55.97
N ARG A 82 -49.30 -44.89 -56.76
CA ARG A 82 -48.28 -43.84 -56.61
C ARG A 82 -48.66 -42.86 -55.52
N ILE A 83 -49.94 -42.51 -55.40
CA ILE A 83 -50.47 -41.69 -54.31
C ILE A 83 -50.22 -42.41 -52.99
N HIS A 84 -50.59 -43.70 -52.90
CA HIS A 84 -50.43 -44.48 -51.68
C HIS A 84 -48.96 -44.59 -51.23
N ARG A 85 -48.03 -44.88 -52.15
CA ARG A 85 -46.59 -44.89 -51.82
C ARG A 85 -46.06 -43.54 -51.38
N ASN A 86 -46.53 -42.45 -51.99
CA ASN A 86 -46.14 -41.11 -51.57
C ASN A 86 -46.68 -40.78 -50.16
N GLU A 87 -47.89 -41.21 -49.83
CA GLU A 87 -48.45 -41.09 -48.48
C GLU A 87 -47.62 -41.89 -47.47
N GLU A 88 -47.24 -43.13 -47.79
CA GLU A 88 -46.35 -43.95 -46.95
C GLU A 88 -45.00 -43.26 -46.71
N TYR A 89 -44.37 -42.70 -47.74
CA TYR A 89 -43.11 -41.95 -47.60
C TYR A 89 -43.25 -40.68 -46.77
N VAL A 90 -44.40 -40.00 -46.83
CA VAL A 90 -44.67 -38.85 -45.96
C VAL A 90 -44.84 -39.30 -44.52
N GLN A 91 -45.56 -40.39 -44.27
CA GLN A 91 -45.74 -40.95 -42.93
C GLN A 91 -44.44 -41.50 -42.34
N GLN A 92 -43.57 -42.09 -43.16
CA GLN A 92 -42.26 -42.54 -42.72
C GLN A 92 -41.34 -41.38 -42.37
N ARG A 93 -41.30 -40.31 -43.20
CA ARG A 93 -40.54 -39.09 -42.87
C ARG A 93 -41.02 -38.42 -41.58
N LYS A 94 -42.33 -38.41 -41.31
CA LYS A 94 -42.87 -37.91 -40.04
C LYS A 94 -42.39 -38.74 -38.85
N ARG A 95 -42.36 -40.06 -38.98
CA ARG A 95 -41.84 -40.97 -37.95
C ARG A 95 -40.33 -40.78 -37.73
N ASP A 96 -39.55 -40.72 -38.80
CA ASP A 96 -38.11 -40.52 -38.72
C ASP A 96 -37.75 -39.15 -38.12
N PHE A 97 -38.52 -38.10 -38.48
CA PHE A 97 -38.38 -36.78 -37.87
C PHE A 97 -38.70 -36.79 -36.38
N ALA A 98 -39.79 -37.43 -35.96
CA ALA A 98 -40.14 -37.56 -34.55
C ALA A 98 -39.07 -38.34 -33.75
N VAL A 99 -38.52 -39.41 -34.32
CA VAL A 99 -37.42 -40.18 -33.70
C VAL A 99 -36.14 -39.35 -33.61
N SER A 100 -35.84 -38.54 -34.64
CA SER A 100 -34.71 -37.62 -34.62
C SER A 100 -34.88 -36.55 -33.55
N GLN A 101 -36.08 -36.02 -33.38
CA GLN A 101 -36.40 -35.00 -32.38
C GLN A 101 -36.25 -35.56 -30.96
N ASP A 102 -36.80 -36.76 -30.69
CA ASP A 102 -36.64 -37.46 -29.41
C ASP A 102 -35.16 -37.75 -29.06
N ARG A 103 -34.31 -38.03 -30.06
CA ARG A 103 -32.87 -38.20 -29.84
C ARG A 103 -32.17 -36.89 -29.49
N VAL A 104 -32.56 -35.78 -30.11
CA VAL A 104 -32.01 -34.46 -29.82
C VAL A 104 -32.45 -34.01 -28.42
N ASP A 105 -33.72 -34.22 -28.07
CA ASP A 105 -34.25 -33.88 -26.74
C ASP A 105 -33.49 -34.65 -25.65
N LYS A 106 -33.27 -35.95 -25.82
CA LYS A 106 -32.45 -36.76 -24.88
C LYS A 106 -30.99 -36.30 -24.79
N LEU A 107 -30.41 -35.81 -25.88
CA LEU A 107 -29.06 -35.27 -25.87
C LEU A 107 -29.00 -33.95 -25.10
N ILE A 108 -30.00 -33.08 -25.30
CA ILE A 108 -30.14 -31.82 -24.59
C ILE A 108 -30.33 -32.08 -23.09
N ASP A 109 -31.19 -33.02 -22.71
CA ASP A 109 -31.40 -33.40 -21.31
C ASP A 109 -30.10 -33.89 -20.67
N LYS A 110 -29.35 -34.75 -21.36
CA LYS A 110 -28.04 -35.22 -20.87
C LYS A 110 -27.02 -34.08 -20.72
N LEU A 111 -26.98 -33.16 -21.68
CA LEU A 111 -26.08 -31.99 -21.61
C LEU A 111 -26.48 -31.04 -20.47
N HIS A 112 -27.78 -30.87 -20.21
CA HIS A 112 -28.26 -30.11 -19.05
C HIS A 112 -27.87 -30.79 -17.74
N GLU A 113 -28.02 -32.11 -17.61
CA GLU A 113 -27.59 -32.85 -16.42
C GLU A 113 -26.07 -32.72 -16.18
N GLU A 114 -25.25 -32.85 -17.23
CA GLU A 114 -23.79 -32.67 -17.13
C GLU A 114 -23.42 -31.23 -16.75
N TYR A 115 -24.13 -30.23 -17.31
CA TYR A 115 -23.93 -28.83 -16.98
C TYR A 115 -24.35 -28.51 -15.54
N GLU A 116 -25.51 -28.97 -15.09
CA GLU A 116 -26.00 -28.81 -13.71
C GLU A 116 -25.05 -29.46 -12.71
N PHE A 117 -24.54 -30.65 -13.03
CA PHE A 117 -23.54 -31.33 -12.20
C PHE A 117 -22.23 -30.53 -12.11
N ALA A 118 -21.74 -30.01 -13.24
CA ALA A 118 -20.54 -29.17 -13.28
C ALA A 118 -20.72 -27.87 -12.48
N VAL A 119 -21.84 -27.17 -12.66
CA VAL A 119 -22.18 -25.94 -11.92
C VAL A 119 -22.28 -26.23 -10.42
N LYS A 120 -22.97 -27.31 -10.02
CA LYS A 120 -23.08 -27.71 -8.61
C LYS A 120 -21.73 -28.04 -7.98
N THR A 121 -20.85 -28.67 -8.74
CA THR A 121 -19.48 -28.98 -8.28
C THR A 121 -18.65 -27.71 -8.09
N GLN A 122 -18.77 -26.74 -9.01
CA GLN A 122 -18.07 -25.46 -8.89
C GLN A 122 -18.65 -24.59 -7.76
N LEU A 123 -19.97 -24.55 -7.60
CA LEU A 123 -20.60 -23.85 -6.48
C LEU A 123 -20.14 -24.40 -5.13
N ASN A 124 -20.08 -25.73 -4.98
CA ASN A 124 -19.58 -26.35 -3.75
C ASN A 124 -18.09 -26.01 -3.50
N ARG A 125 -17.26 -25.94 -4.54
CA ARG A 125 -15.86 -25.46 -4.40
C ARG A 125 -15.78 -23.99 -3.98
N CYS A 126 -16.62 -23.14 -4.57
CA CYS A 126 -16.70 -21.74 -4.18
C CYS A 126 -17.18 -21.58 -2.73
N GLU A 127 -18.18 -22.34 -2.30
CA GLU A 127 -18.64 -22.35 -0.89
C GLU A 127 -17.54 -22.80 0.07
N GLN A 128 -16.79 -23.84 -0.28
CA GLN A 128 -15.64 -24.30 0.51
C GLN A 128 -14.54 -23.24 0.59
N TRP A 129 -14.28 -22.51 -0.50
CA TRP A 129 -13.31 -21.42 -0.51
C TRP A 129 -13.80 -20.21 0.29
N CYS A 130 -15.07 -19.84 0.18
CA CYS A 130 -15.64 -18.78 1.01
C CYS A 130 -15.55 -19.12 2.49
N GLN A 131 -15.92 -20.35 2.88
CA GLN A 131 -15.80 -20.80 4.28
C GLN A 131 -14.34 -20.76 4.75
N LYS A 132 -13.40 -21.20 3.92
CA LYS A 132 -11.97 -21.15 4.26
C LYS A 132 -11.44 -19.73 4.36
N ILE A 133 -11.83 -18.83 3.45
CA ILE A 133 -11.44 -17.43 3.49
C ILE A 133 -12.02 -16.76 4.73
N ASP A 134 -13.27 -17.06 5.10
CA ASP A 134 -13.90 -16.54 6.31
C ASP A 134 -13.20 -17.05 7.57
N THR A 135 -12.80 -18.34 7.63
CA THR A 135 -12.04 -18.86 8.77
C THR A 135 -10.65 -18.23 8.85
N ASP A 136 -9.92 -18.17 7.75
CA ASP A 136 -8.56 -17.63 7.69
C ASP A 136 -8.57 -16.11 8.00
N SER A 137 -9.58 -15.38 7.50
CA SER A 137 -9.75 -13.96 7.78
C SER A 137 -10.12 -13.70 9.24
N ASN A 138 -11.01 -14.52 9.82
CA ASN A 138 -11.35 -14.38 11.24
C ASN A 138 -10.17 -14.76 12.14
N GLU A 139 -9.39 -15.78 11.79
CA GLU A 139 -8.16 -16.14 12.53
C GLU A 139 -7.11 -15.03 12.44
N PHE A 140 -6.89 -14.47 11.25
CA PHE A 140 -5.99 -13.34 11.04
C PHE A 140 -6.44 -12.08 11.76
N ILE A 141 -7.73 -11.73 11.69
CA ILE A 141 -8.31 -10.60 12.42
C ILE A 141 -8.14 -10.83 13.92
N ASN A 142 -8.52 -12.00 14.46
CA ASN A 142 -8.40 -12.27 15.89
C ASN A 142 -6.94 -12.22 16.36
N GLN A 143 -6.00 -12.76 15.59
CA GLN A 143 -4.58 -12.71 15.91
C GLN A 143 -4.04 -11.28 15.87
N THR A 144 -4.34 -10.54 14.80
CA THR A 144 -3.90 -9.14 14.66
C THR A 144 -4.53 -8.24 15.72
N THR A 145 -5.80 -8.47 16.05
CA THR A 145 -6.50 -7.71 17.08
C THR A 145 -5.91 -8.02 18.46
N LYS A 146 -5.58 -9.29 18.73
CA LYS A 146 -4.91 -9.71 19.96
C LYS A 146 -3.52 -9.09 20.08
N ASP A 147 -2.72 -9.16 19.02
CA ASP A 147 -1.37 -8.58 18.99
C ASP A 147 -1.43 -7.06 19.15
N ALA A 148 -2.40 -6.38 18.51
CA ALA A 148 -2.62 -4.95 18.68
C ALA A 148 -3.09 -4.60 20.09
N THR A 149 -3.99 -5.38 20.70
CA THR A 149 -4.43 -5.15 22.08
C THR A 149 -3.31 -5.40 23.08
N ASP A 150 -2.50 -6.45 22.87
CA ASP A 150 -1.35 -6.76 23.73
C ASP A 150 -0.29 -5.66 23.61
N LEU A 151 -0.09 -5.10 22.41
CA LEU A 151 0.82 -3.98 22.17
C LEU A 151 0.30 -2.67 22.76
N ILE A 152 -1.01 -2.40 22.69
CA ILE A 152 -1.62 -1.22 23.34
C ILE A 152 -1.54 -1.36 24.86
N ILE A 153 -1.84 -2.54 25.42
CA ILE A 153 -1.77 -2.78 26.86
C ILE A 153 -0.32 -2.70 27.33
N SER A 154 0.63 -3.32 26.61
CA SER A 154 2.06 -3.24 26.96
C SER A 154 2.56 -1.80 26.85
N SER A 155 2.23 -1.07 25.79
CA SER A 155 2.61 0.33 25.61
C SER A 155 1.97 1.22 26.67
N ALA A 156 0.72 0.99 27.07
CA ALA A 156 0.05 1.75 28.12
C ALA A 156 0.67 1.47 29.50
N VAL A 157 1.02 0.22 29.79
CA VAL A 157 1.72 -0.16 31.02
C VAL A 157 3.15 0.40 31.03
N GLU A 158 3.84 0.39 29.88
CA GLU A 158 5.16 0.99 29.74
C GLU A 158 5.11 2.51 29.86
N LEU A 159 4.14 3.19 29.24
CA LEU A 159 3.93 4.63 29.38
C LEU A 159 3.56 5.03 30.81
N ALA A 160 2.76 4.23 31.52
CA ALA A 160 2.46 4.46 32.93
C ALA A 160 3.73 4.33 33.79
N ASN A 161 4.54 3.30 33.56
CA ASN A 161 5.81 3.10 34.27
C ASN A 161 6.87 4.17 33.91
N ILE A 162 6.88 4.64 32.66
CA ILE A 162 7.72 5.74 32.19
C ILE A 162 7.25 7.06 32.82
N ALA A 163 5.94 7.29 32.93
CA ALA A 163 5.39 8.46 33.60
C ALA A 163 5.73 8.45 35.11
N ASP A 164 5.63 7.30 35.78
CA ASP A 164 6.00 7.15 37.18
C ASP A 164 7.50 7.37 37.41
N THR A 165 8.37 6.84 36.53
CA THR A 165 9.83 7.05 36.61
C THR A 165 10.24 8.47 36.22
N LEU A 166 9.61 9.08 35.21
CA LEU A 166 9.81 10.49 34.84
C LEU A 166 9.20 11.47 35.86
N SER A 167 8.28 11.05 36.72
CA SER A 167 7.83 11.86 37.86
C SER A 167 8.87 11.87 39.00
N PHE A 168 9.67 10.81 39.11
CA PHE A 168 10.68 10.62 40.15
C PHE A 168 12.02 11.27 39.80
N VAL A 169 12.42 11.28 38.52
CA VAL A 169 13.69 11.88 38.07
C VAL A 169 13.78 13.39 38.37
N PRO A 170 12.75 14.22 38.13
CA PRO A 170 12.79 15.65 38.47
C PRO A 170 12.84 15.92 39.97
N SER A 171 12.27 15.07 40.82
CA SER A 171 12.30 15.24 42.28
C SER A 171 13.66 14.80 42.87
N PHE A 172 14.22 13.70 42.38
CA PHE A 172 15.56 13.21 42.72
C PHE A 172 16.64 14.25 42.34
N TYR A 173 16.62 14.76 41.10
CA TYR A 173 17.58 15.76 40.63
C TYR A 173 17.40 17.15 41.29
N ASN A 174 16.17 17.59 41.60
CA ASN A 174 15.97 18.91 42.22
C ASN A 174 16.25 18.96 43.72
N GLN A 175 15.99 17.89 44.48
CA GLN A 175 16.15 17.91 45.94
C GLN A 175 17.49 17.33 46.41
N ILE A 176 17.95 16.22 45.83
CA ILE A 176 19.12 15.51 46.33
C ILE A 176 20.41 16.11 45.76
N LEU A 177 20.45 16.47 44.48
CA LEU A 177 21.63 17.08 43.84
C LEU A 177 21.95 18.49 44.38
N LYS A 178 20.92 19.28 44.74
CA LYS A 178 21.09 20.54 45.49
C LYS A 178 21.73 20.31 46.86
N SER A 179 21.35 19.24 47.53
CA SER A 179 21.88 18.87 48.85
C SER A 179 23.33 18.38 48.77
N PHE A 180 23.69 17.63 47.72
CA PHE A 180 25.06 17.19 47.44
C PHE A 180 25.99 18.35 47.07
N HIS A 181 25.52 19.28 46.22
CA HIS A 181 26.31 20.47 45.86
C HIS A 181 26.51 21.44 47.02
N GLN A 182 25.52 21.62 47.91
CA GLN A 182 25.65 22.53 49.06
C GLN A 182 26.52 21.98 50.19
N LYS A 183 26.66 20.66 50.33
CA LYS A 183 27.37 20.03 51.47
C LYS A 183 28.67 19.29 51.10
N SER A 184 29.04 19.21 49.82
CA SER A 184 30.28 18.58 49.35
C SER A 184 30.49 17.14 49.86
N ILE A 185 29.41 16.34 49.91
CA ILE A 185 29.47 14.96 50.40
C ILE A 185 29.80 14.03 49.22
N HIS A 186 30.77 13.13 49.38
CA HIS A 186 31.05 12.06 48.42
C HIS A 186 29.94 10.99 48.50
N PHE A 187 29.51 10.48 47.33
CA PHE A 187 28.42 9.51 47.26
C PHE A 187 28.91 8.13 47.75
N GLU A 188 28.81 7.89 49.05
CA GLU A 188 29.13 6.61 49.69
C GLU A 188 27.85 5.83 50.02
N LYS A 189 27.89 4.51 49.80
CA LYS A 189 26.75 3.58 49.95
C LYS A 189 26.19 3.54 51.38
N ASP A 190 27.00 3.89 52.37
CA ASP A 190 26.68 3.83 53.80
C ASP A 190 26.31 5.20 54.40
N SER A 191 26.00 6.20 53.57
CA SER A 191 25.65 7.55 54.03
C SER A 191 24.25 7.60 54.66
N GLU A 192 24.16 8.01 55.93
CA GLU A 192 22.90 8.16 56.70
C GLU A 192 21.86 9.12 56.06
N PHE A 193 22.26 9.89 55.04
CA PHE A 193 21.42 10.88 54.37
C PHE A 193 20.65 10.35 53.15
N ILE A 194 20.90 9.11 52.73
CA ILE A 194 20.19 8.48 51.60
C ILE A 194 19.25 7.40 52.17
N PRO A 195 17.93 7.52 52.00
CA PRO A 195 17.00 6.47 52.44
C PRO A 195 17.32 5.14 51.72
N GLU A 196 17.33 4.00 52.44
CA GLU A 196 17.61 2.66 51.89
C GLU A 196 16.82 2.38 50.59
N PHE A 197 15.55 2.80 50.55
CA PHE A 197 14.67 2.67 49.38
C PHE A 197 15.17 3.38 48.10
N ALA A 198 15.95 4.46 48.24
CA ALA A 198 16.51 5.20 47.10
C ALA A 198 17.83 4.57 46.60
N VAL A 199 18.58 3.89 47.46
CA VAL A 199 19.82 3.18 47.10
C VAL A 199 19.51 1.92 46.29
N ASP A 200 18.49 1.17 46.70
CA ASP A 200 18.10 -0.08 46.03
C ASP A 200 17.53 0.15 44.63
N ASN A 201 16.78 1.24 44.42
CA ASN A 201 16.26 1.60 43.09
C ASN A 201 17.32 2.21 42.16
N TYR A 202 18.37 2.85 42.71
CA TYR A 202 19.47 3.40 41.92
C TYR A 202 20.48 2.32 41.48
N LEU A 203 20.62 1.26 42.27
CA LEU A 203 21.50 0.13 41.98
C LEU A 203 20.82 -1.00 41.18
N MET A 204 19.51 -0.90 40.91
CA MET A 204 18.86 -1.82 40.00
C MET A 204 19.36 -1.59 38.56
N PRO A 205 19.83 -2.63 37.86
CA PRO A 205 20.19 -2.50 36.47
C PRO A 205 18.96 -2.02 35.68
N LEU A 206 19.15 -0.96 34.90
CA LEU A 206 18.13 -0.47 33.96
C LEU A 206 17.59 -1.65 33.14
N ARG A 207 16.29 -1.64 32.78
CA ARG A 207 15.72 -2.72 31.97
C ARG A 207 16.53 -2.90 30.67
N PRO A 208 16.70 -4.14 30.14
CA PRO A 208 17.52 -4.41 28.96
C PRO A 208 17.18 -3.53 27.75
N ASP A 209 15.94 -3.08 27.63
CA ASP A 209 15.48 -2.23 26.53
C ASP A 209 15.83 -0.75 26.75
N THR A 210 15.85 -0.29 27.99
CA THR A 210 16.36 1.04 28.37
C THR A 210 17.88 1.05 28.33
N GLN A 211 18.52 -0.06 28.72
CA GLN A 211 19.95 -0.29 28.49
C GLN A 211 20.24 -0.32 27.00
N ARG A 212 19.43 -0.98 26.16
CA ARG A 212 19.56 -0.94 24.70
C ARG A 212 19.37 0.47 24.17
N LEU A 213 18.37 1.24 24.62
CA LEU A 213 18.17 2.61 24.16
C LEU A 213 19.34 3.51 24.56
N PHE A 214 19.81 3.41 25.80
CA PHE A 214 21.01 4.11 26.25
C PHE A 214 22.27 3.59 25.58
N VAL A 215 22.39 2.29 25.30
CA VAL A 215 23.50 1.68 24.56
C VAL A 215 23.45 2.12 23.11
N THR A 216 22.29 2.24 22.46
CA THR A 216 22.12 2.73 21.10
C THR A 216 22.37 4.23 21.01
N MET A 217 21.97 5.01 22.03
CA MET A 217 22.34 6.42 22.14
C MET A 217 23.83 6.60 22.44
N ILE A 218 24.40 5.82 23.35
CA ILE A 218 25.83 5.84 23.67
C ILE A 218 26.65 5.29 22.49
N GLU A 219 26.16 4.33 21.72
CA GLU A 219 26.77 3.82 20.50
C GLU A 219 26.66 4.85 19.37
N ALA A 220 25.54 5.58 19.26
CA ALA A 220 25.41 6.68 18.31
C ALA A 220 26.33 7.87 18.64
N PHE A 221 26.70 8.05 19.91
CA PHE A 221 27.54 9.17 20.38
C PHE A 221 28.96 8.78 20.84
N LYS A 222 29.34 7.50 20.77
CA LYS A 222 30.71 7.05 21.01
C LYS A 222 31.54 7.19 19.74
N PRO A 223 32.73 7.82 19.79
CA PRO A 223 33.66 7.80 18.66
C PRO A 223 34.07 6.36 18.25
N GLU A 224 33.90 5.37 19.14
CA GLU A 224 34.13 3.95 18.88
C GLU A 224 33.16 3.34 17.85
N SER A 225 31.98 3.91 17.57
CA SER A 225 31.06 3.38 16.53
C SER A 225 31.37 3.84 15.10
N MET A 226 32.27 4.82 14.95
CA MET A 226 32.89 5.16 13.67
C MET A 226 33.94 4.12 13.26
N THR A 227 34.48 3.37 14.22
CA THR A 227 35.53 2.36 14.07
C THR A 227 34.96 0.96 14.30
N PRO A 228 34.79 0.10 13.28
CA PRO A 228 34.33 -1.28 13.50
C PRO A 228 35.18 -2.03 14.55
N PRO A 229 34.64 -2.98 15.34
CA PRO A 229 35.49 -3.82 16.17
C PRO A 229 36.52 -4.52 15.27
N LEU A 230 37.80 -4.35 15.61
CA LEU A 230 38.87 -5.03 14.89
C LEU A 230 38.81 -6.50 15.28
N VAL A 231 38.53 -7.37 14.30
CA VAL A 231 38.62 -8.81 14.51
C VAL A 231 40.10 -9.13 14.66
N GLU A 232 40.54 -9.60 15.82
CA GLU A 232 41.94 -9.93 16.06
C GLU A 232 42.17 -11.43 15.97
N ARG A 233 43.28 -11.84 15.33
CA ARG A 233 43.79 -13.21 15.40
C ARG A 233 44.84 -13.27 16.51
N ARG A 234 44.59 -14.10 17.53
CA ARG A 234 45.39 -14.11 18.77
C ARG A 234 46.58 -15.07 18.75
N GLY A 235 46.49 -16.20 18.04
CA GLY A 235 47.57 -17.20 17.90
C GLY A 235 48.07 -17.37 16.46
N ARG A 236 49.22 -18.01 16.28
CA ARG A 236 49.73 -18.39 14.93
C ARG A 236 48.96 -19.59 14.41
N ALA A 237 48.75 -19.62 13.10
CA ALA A 237 47.96 -20.66 12.45
C ALA A 237 48.66 -21.15 11.17
N VAL A 238 49.03 -22.43 11.17
CA VAL A 238 49.65 -23.11 10.03
C VAL A 238 48.74 -24.22 9.54
N CYS A 239 48.45 -24.21 8.25
CA CYS A 239 47.64 -25.24 7.61
C CYS A 239 48.54 -26.30 6.98
N ILE A 240 48.28 -27.58 7.27
CA ILE A 240 48.89 -28.70 6.57
C ILE A 240 47.85 -29.36 5.67
N ILE A 241 48.12 -29.33 4.37
CA ILE A 241 47.30 -29.97 3.35
C ILE A 241 48.02 -31.20 2.80
N THR A 242 47.30 -32.31 2.77
CA THR A 242 47.79 -33.62 2.31
C THR A 242 46.73 -34.28 1.43
N LYS A 243 47.16 -35.23 0.62
CA LYS A 243 46.23 -36.14 -0.07
C LYS A 243 45.54 -37.06 0.95
N PRO A 244 44.36 -37.61 0.62
CA PRO A 244 43.69 -38.58 1.49
C PRO A 244 44.58 -39.81 1.71
N LEU A 245 44.41 -40.48 2.85
CA LEU A 245 45.13 -41.72 3.23
C LEU A 245 46.65 -41.58 3.45
N VAL A 246 47.23 -40.38 3.37
CA VAL A 246 48.68 -40.19 3.58
C VAL A 246 49.08 -40.35 5.05
N PHE A 247 48.43 -39.61 5.96
CA PHE A 247 48.68 -39.68 7.40
C PHE A 247 47.41 -39.96 8.18
N ASN A 248 47.55 -40.71 9.27
CA ASN A 248 46.48 -40.94 10.24
C ASN A 248 46.46 -39.82 11.29
N GLU A 249 45.31 -39.60 11.93
CA GLU A 249 45.17 -38.58 12.99
C GLU A 249 46.17 -38.76 14.14
N THR A 250 46.51 -40.00 14.46
CA THR A 250 47.52 -40.34 15.48
C THR A 250 48.94 -39.91 15.07
N GLN A 251 49.26 -39.98 13.78
CA GLN A 251 50.53 -39.51 13.23
C GLN A 251 50.56 -37.97 13.20
N CYS A 252 49.50 -37.33 12.71
CA CYS A 252 49.35 -35.88 12.73
C CYS A 252 49.42 -35.28 14.15
N SER A 253 48.82 -35.95 15.13
CA SER A 253 48.89 -35.54 16.54
C SER A 253 50.32 -35.64 17.10
N LYS A 254 51.09 -36.66 16.70
CA LYS A 254 52.51 -36.78 17.05
C LYS A 254 53.34 -35.65 16.43
N LEU A 255 53.07 -35.29 15.17
CA LEU A 255 53.74 -34.17 14.50
C LEU A 255 53.52 -32.86 15.28
N ALA A 256 52.26 -32.55 15.59
CA ALA A 256 51.90 -31.35 16.33
C ALA A 256 52.50 -31.33 17.75
N SER A 257 52.44 -32.45 18.48
CA SER A 257 53.03 -32.55 19.83
C SER A 257 54.54 -32.36 19.84
N THR A 258 55.23 -32.78 18.76
CA THR A 258 56.69 -32.64 18.64
C THR A 258 57.09 -31.19 18.33
N LEU A 259 56.23 -30.46 17.63
CA LEU A 259 56.41 -29.03 17.36
C LEU A 259 55.95 -28.13 18.52
N GLY A 260 55.17 -28.67 19.47
CA GLY A 260 54.60 -27.91 20.59
C GLY A 260 53.33 -27.13 20.23
N TRP A 261 52.68 -27.48 19.11
CA TRP A 261 51.50 -26.82 18.57
C TRP A 261 50.25 -27.68 18.80
N ARG A 262 49.08 -27.06 18.89
CA ARG A 262 47.82 -27.79 19.05
C ARG A 262 47.30 -28.28 17.71
N ALA A 263 47.11 -29.60 17.58
CA ALA A 263 46.51 -30.22 16.41
C ALA A 263 45.00 -29.94 16.32
N VAL A 264 44.54 -29.43 15.17
CA VAL A 264 43.13 -29.25 14.86
C VAL A 264 42.81 -29.99 13.57
N PHE A 265 41.77 -30.83 13.58
CA PHE A 265 41.36 -31.62 12.42
C PHE A 265 40.09 -31.06 11.82
N ALA A 266 40.16 -30.57 10.59
CA ALA A 266 39.00 -29.97 9.93
C ALA A 266 37.89 -30.98 9.59
N THR A 267 38.16 -32.28 9.68
CA THR A 267 37.19 -33.38 9.55
C THR A 267 36.19 -33.45 10.70
N HIS A 268 36.51 -32.88 11.87
CA HIS A 268 35.64 -32.91 13.04
C HIS A 268 34.56 -31.81 13.05
N PHE A 269 34.71 -30.78 12.21
CA PHE A 269 33.78 -29.66 12.14
C PHE A 269 32.65 -29.96 11.16
N GLN A 270 31.43 -29.55 11.51
CA GLN A 270 30.29 -29.63 10.59
C GLN A 270 30.36 -28.50 9.56
N ASN A 271 30.78 -27.31 10.01
CA ASN A 271 31.10 -26.18 9.15
C ASN A 271 32.51 -25.65 9.47
N ALA A 272 33.50 -26.21 8.77
CA ALA A 272 34.91 -25.89 9.01
C ALA A 272 35.23 -24.39 8.91
N VAL A 273 34.54 -23.64 8.05
CA VAL A 273 34.79 -22.20 7.83
C VAL A 273 34.46 -21.37 9.07
N THR A 274 33.24 -21.52 9.60
CA THR A 274 32.76 -20.73 10.74
C THR A 274 33.39 -21.18 12.06
N GLU A 275 33.54 -22.49 12.24
CA GLU A 275 34.09 -23.05 13.48
C GLU A 275 35.60 -22.77 13.59
N LEU A 276 36.36 -22.80 12.48
CA LEU A 276 37.76 -22.37 12.49
C LEU A 276 37.90 -20.86 12.72
N PHE A 277 37.01 -20.03 12.16
CA PHE A 277 37.01 -18.59 12.43
C PHE A 277 36.82 -18.30 13.93
N GLU A 278 35.83 -18.94 14.57
CA GLU A 278 35.62 -18.81 16.01
C GLU A 278 36.84 -19.26 16.81
N LEU A 279 37.42 -20.41 16.46
CA LEU A 279 38.58 -20.97 17.14
C LEU A 279 39.82 -20.06 17.02
N LEU A 280 40.10 -19.53 15.83
CA LEU A 280 41.22 -18.61 15.57
C LEU A 280 41.04 -17.23 16.24
N SER A 281 39.80 -16.79 16.43
CA SER A 281 39.49 -15.52 17.11
C SER A 281 39.61 -15.61 18.64
N GLN A 282 39.36 -16.79 19.23
CA GLN A 282 39.32 -16.99 20.67
C GLN A 282 40.60 -17.60 21.25
N SER A 283 41.34 -18.40 20.47
CA SER A 283 42.51 -19.13 20.95
C SER A 283 43.78 -18.28 20.92
N GLU A 284 44.51 -18.25 22.03
CA GLU A 284 45.86 -17.67 22.16
C GLU A 284 46.97 -18.72 21.90
N GLU A 285 46.60 -19.98 21.67
CA GLU A 285 47.54 -21.07 21.41
C GLU A 285 47.97 -21.08 19.93
N ASP A 286 49.19 -21.56 19.65
CA ASP A 286 49.65 -21.77 18.27
C ASP A 286 49.01 -23.06 17.70
N LEU A 287 48.39 -22.95 16.53
CA LEU A 287 47.47 -23.94 15.97
C LEU A 287 47.99 -24.52 14.67
N LEU A 288 47.91 -25.85 14.57
CA LEU A 288 48.29 -26.60 13.38
C LEU A 288 47.07 -27.33 12.83
N ILE A 289 46.55 -26.83 11.72
CA ILE A 289 45.25 -27.21 11.15
C ILE A 289 45.48 -28.22 10.02
N PHE A 290 44.92 -29.42 10.16
CA PHE A 290 45.04 -30.47 9.17
C PHE A 290 43.80 -30.55 8.26
N GLY A 291 44.04 -30.63 6.95
CA GLY A 291 43.00 -30.94 5.95
C GLY A 291 42.07 -29.77 5.62
N PHE A 292 42.55 -28.53 5.78
CA PHE A 292 41.90 -27.27 5.42
C PHE A 292 42.97 -26.26 4.97
N PRO A 293 42.71 -25.39 3.97
CA PRO A 293 41.54 -25.34 3.08
C PRO A 293 41.55 -26.47 2.04
N ARG A 294 40.38 -27.03 1.72
CA ARG A 294 40.21 -28.09 0.69
C ARG A 294 39.85 -27.53 -0.68
N THR A 295 39.19 -26.37 -0.69
CA THR A 295 38.82 -25.67 -1.92
C THR A 295 39.27 -24.20 -1.84
N PRO A 296 39.55 -23.54 -2.97
CA PRO A 296 39.85 -22.11 -2.99
C PRO A 296 38.73 -21.25 -2.40
N LYS A 297 37.48 -21.72 -2.54
CA LYS A 297 36.30 -21.06 -1.98
C LYS A 297 36.32 -21.04 -0.45
N GLU A 298 36.66 -22.15 0.19
CA GLU A 298 36.78 -22.20 1.66
C GLU A 298 37.81 -21.20 2.21
N TYR A 299 38.92 -21.01 1.50
CA TYR A 299 39.90 -19.97 1.86
C TYR A 299 39.32 -18.56 1.67
N SER A 300 38.66 -18.30 0.53
CA SER A 300 37.98 -17.02 0.27
C SER A 300 36.91 -16.70 1.32
N ASP A 301 36.10 -17.69 1.68
CA ASP A 301 35.00 -17.56 2.64
C ASP A 301 35.54 -17.21 4.05
N ILE A 302 36.63 -17.87 4.51
CA ILE A 302 37.29 -17.49 5.78
C ILE A 302 37.95 -16.10 5.66
N TYR A 303 38.60 -15.81 4.53
CA TYR A 303 39.21 -14.50 4.29
C TYR A 303 38.18 -13.37 4.37
N GLU A 304 36.99 -13.56 3.81
CA GLU A 304 35.87 -12.62 3.89
C GLU A 304 35.30 -12.49 5.31
N LEU A 305 35.35 -13.54 6.13
CA LEU A 305 34.93 -13.45 7.54
C LEU A 305 35.90 -12.59 8.37
N PHE A 306 37.21 -12.68 8.12
CA PHE A 306 38.21 -11.80 8.76
C PHE A 306 38.21 -10.39 8.15
N ASN A 307 37.92 -10.27 6.86
CA ASN A 307 37.89 -9.01 6.11
C ASN A 307 36.51 -8.81 5.45
N PRO A 308 35.46 -8.48 6.23
CA PRO A 308 34.13 -8.32 5.67
C PRO A 308 34.13 -7.18 4.65
N VAL A 309 33.97 -7.52 3.37
CA VAL A 309 33.83 -6.55 2.28
C VAL A 309 32.54 -5.80 2.55
N LYS A 310 32.67 -4.57 3.05
CA LYS A 310 31.52 -3.68 3.21
C LYS A 310 31.05 -3.29 1.81
N ALA A 311 29.81 -3.67 1.50
CA ALA A 311 29.08 -3.26 0.31
C ALA A 311 29.37 -1.79 -0.04
N GLU A 312 29.51 -1.51 -1.33
CA GLU A 312 29.56 -0.15 -1.88
C GLU A 312 28.48 0.69 -1.21
N VAL A 313 28.92 1.60 -0.35
CA VAL A 313 28.03 2.39 0.48
C VAL A 313 27.47 3.51 -0.40
N GLU A 314 26.14 3.49 -0.51
CA GLU A 314 25.28 4.62 -0.88
C GLU A 314 25.90 5.96 -0.50
N SER A 315 25.78 6.94 -1.39
CA SER A 315 26.40 8.26 -1.41
C SER A 315 26.01 9.21 -0.24
N THR A 316 25.67 8.69 0.94
CA THR A 316 25.14 9.45 2.07
C THR A 316 25.76 9.01 3.40
N LYS A 317 27.08 9.15 3.57
CA LYS A 317 27.71 9.18 4.91
C LYS A 317 28.65 10.37 5.04
N PHE A 318 28.53 11.06 6.17
CA PHE A 318 29.18 12.34 6.53
C PHE A 318 30.71 12.29 6.59
N LEU A 319 31.33 11.12 6.75
CA LEU A 319 32.79 10.91 6.71
C LEU A 319 33.09 9.50 6.16
N PRO A 320 34.21 9.31 5.43
CA PRO A 320 34.70 7.98 5.08
C PRO A 320 35.09 7.23 6.36
N LYS A 321 34.53 6.04 6.59
CA LYS A 321 34.90 5.21 7.73
C LYS A 321 36.35 4.73 7.57
N PRO A 322 37.17 4.73 8.64
CA PRO A 322 38.53 4.22 8.56
C PRO A 322 38.52 2.73 8.21
N ILE A 323 39.30 2.35 7.20
CA ILE A 323 39.44 0.97 6.74
C ILE A 323 40.52 0.30 7.60
N PRO A 324 40.23 -0.84 8.26
CA PRO A 324 41.23 -1.58 9.02
C PRO A 324 42.26 -2.25 8.09
N SER A 325 43.45 -2.57 8.61
CA SER A 325 44.43 -3.40 7.90
C SER A 325 43.83 -4.77 7.56
N THR A 326 44.06 -5.27 6.34
CA THR A 326 43.65 -6.62 5.94
C THR A 326 44.35 -7.68 6.77
N ILE A 327 43.60 -8.68 7.24
CA ILE A 327 44.10 -9.78 8.06
C ILE A 327 44.11 -11.05 7.23
N GLU A 328 45.28 -11.64 7.04
CA GLU A 328 45.39 -12.98 6.45
C GLU A 328 44.94 -14.04 7.47
N PRO A 329 44.10 -15.02 7.09
CA PRO A 329 43.56 -16.00 8.03
C PRO A 329 44.60 -17.01 8.53
N PHE A 330 45.65 -17.25 7.75
CA PHE A 330 46.72 -18.22 8.04
C PHE A 330 48.09 -17.59 7.83
N ASP A 331 49.08 -17.98 8.64
CA ASP A 331 50.47 -17.56 8.45
C ASP A 331 51.15 -18.33 7.33
N MET A 332 50.75 -19.59 7.14
CA MET A 332 51.40 -20.49 6.19
C MET A 332 50.49 -21.66 5.81
N VAL A 333 50.60 -22.10 4.56
CA VAL A 333 49.99 -23.33 4.06
C VAL A 333 51.10 -24.26 3.55
N ILE A 334 51.23 -25.44 4.15
CA ILE A 334 52.24 -26.44 3.80
C ILE A 334 51.56 -27.61 3.08
N GLU A 335 51.94 -27.82 1.82
CA GLU A 335 51.59 -29.01 1.06
C GLU A 335 52.62 -30.11 1.28
N LEU A 336 52.16 -31.23 1.81
CA LEU A 336 52.94 -32.46 1.92
C LEU A 336 52.70 -33.31 0.66
N ASP A 337 53.55 -33.10 -0.35
CA ASP A 337 53.41 -33.75 -1.66
C ASP A 337 54.04 -35.14 -1.64
N ILE A 338 53.21 -36.13 -1.99
CA ILE A 338 53.58 -37.54 -2.10
C ILE A 338 52.99 -38.11 -3.38
N SER A 339 53.73 -38.99 -4.04
CA SER A 339 53.27 -39.60 -5.29
C SER A 339 52.06 -40.51 -5.06
N ASP A 340 51.08 -40.48 -5.97
CA ASP A 340 49.89 -41.34 -5.88
C ASP A 340 50.28 -42.84 -5.94
N GLU A 341 51.34 -43.17 -6.67
CA GLU A 341 51.89 -44.53 -6.73
C GLU A 341 52.39 -44.97 -5.35
N THR A 342 53.14 -44.13 -4.65
CA THR A 342 53.66 -44.43 -3.31
C THR A 342 52.52 -44.66 -2.32
N VAL A 343 51.52 -43.76 -2.29
CA VAL A 343 50.37 -43.88 -1.39
C VAL A 343 49.62 -45.20 -1.64
N LEU A 344 49.27 -45.48 -2.90
CA LEU A 344 48.57 -46.71 -3.25
C LEU A 344 49.41 -47.96 -2.94
N ARG A 345 50.71 -47.91 -3.22
CA ARG A 345 51.60 -49.04 -2.95
C ARG A 345 51.64 -49.34 -1.46
N ASP A 346 51.76 -48.32 -0.61
CA ASP A 346 51.88 -48.48 0.85
C ASP A 346 50.54 -48.92 1.46
N VAL A 347 49.43 -48.32 1.03
CA VAL A 347 48.06 -48.66 1.45
C VAL A 347 47.67 -50.10 1.04
N LEU A 348 48.16 -50.60 -0.08
CA LEU A 348 47.95 -51.99 -0.53
C LEU A 348 48.90 -53.00 0.15
N ALA A 349 50.00 -52.52 0.71
CA ALA A 349 51.00 -53.38 1.35
C ALA A 349 50.65 -53.68 2.82
N GLU A 350 49.80 -52.88 3.47
CA GLU A 350 49.31 -53.15 4.82
C GLU A 350 48.24 -54.26 4.84
N LEU A 351 48.50 -55.30 5.63
CA LEU A 351 47.57 -56.38 5.96
C LEU A 351 47.33 -56.42 7.47
N GLU A 352 46.15 -56.88 7.90
CA GLU A 352 45.78 -57.04 9.30
C GLU A 352 45.46 -58.51 9.61
N ASP A 353 45.91 -58.98 10.77
CA ASP A 353 45.51 -60.27 11.32
C ASP A 353 44.24 -60.10 12.20
N PRO A 354 43.08 -60.67 11.81
CA PRO A 354 41.80 -60.42 12.48
C PRO A 354 41.71 -60.97 13.92
N GLU A 355 42.61 -61.86 14.36
CA GLU A 355 42.61 -62.36 15.76
C GLU A 355 43.41 -61.47 16.71
N ASN A 356 44.44 -60.77 16.20
CA ASN A 356 45.40 -60.01 17.02
C ASN A 356 45.35 -58.48 16.80
N GLY A 357 44.76 -58.02 15.69
CA GLY A 357 44.72 -56.60 15.31
C GLY A 357 46.08 -56.02 14.92
N ASN A 358 47.10 -56.86 14.77
CA ASN A 358 48.45 -56.45 14.36
C ASN A 358 48.47 -56.21 12.85
N LYS A 359 49.03 -55.05 12.45
CA LYS A 359 49.23 -54.67 11.06
C LYS A 359 50.62 -55.10 10.60
N TYR A 360 50.69 -55.67 9.41
CA TYR A 360 51.92 -56.14 8.78
C TYR A 360 52.07 -55.53 7.38
N ASP A 361 53.28 -55.09 7.03
CA ASP A 361 53.62 -54.67 5.67
C ASP A 361 54.14 -55.87 4.89
N ILE A 362 53.48 -56.23 3.78
CA ILE A 362 53.86 -57.30 2.85
C ILE A 362 55.34 -57.21 2.41
N ARG A 363 55.93 -56.01 2.36
CA ARG A 363 57.31 -55.81 1.88
C ARG A 363 58.38 -56.21 2.88
N ASN A 364 58.08 -56.14 4.18
CA ASN A 364 59.01 -56.43 5.28
C ASN A 364 58.67 -57.75 5.98
N LEU A 365 57.85 -58.58 5.34
CA LEU A 365 57.22 -59.75 5.92
C LEU A 365 58.09 -60.99 5.70
N ASP A 366 59.03 -61.24 6.61
CA ASP A 366 59.76 -62.53 6.67
C ASP A 366 58.95 -63.52 7.52
N LEU A 367 58.38 -64.54 6.88
CA LEU A 367 57.66 -65.62 7.54
C LEU A 367 58.31 -66.97 7.26
N ASP A 368 58.73 -67.65 8.32
CA ASP A 368 59.26 -69.03 8.26
C ASP A 368 58.16 -70.09 8.03
N THR A 369 56.87 -69.72 8.07
CA THR A 369 55.74 -70.66 7.91
C THR A 369 54.57 -70.08 7.10
N VAL A 370 53.86 -70.95 6.35
CA VAL A 370 52.79 -70.58 5.40
C VAL A 370 51.42 -70.31 6.08
N ALA A 371 51.23 -70.77 7.32
CA ALA A 371 49.95 -70.69 8.02
C ALA A 371 49.45 -69.26 8.37
N PRO A 372 50.32 -68.28 8.72
CA PRO A 372 49.90 -66.90 8.98
C PRO A 372 49.47 -66.15 7.71
N LEU A 373 50.07 -66.45 6.55
CA LEU A 373 49.78 -65.79 5.26
C LEU A 373 48.35 -66.00 4.77
N VAL A 374 47.74 -67.15 5.08
CA VAL A 374 46.37 -67.47 4.66
C VAL A 374 45.32 -66.71 5.47
N ARG A 375 45.69 -66.18 6.65
CA ARG A 375 44.78 -65.51 7.59
C ARG A 375 44.78 -63.98 7.49
N LEU A 376 45.84 -63.41 6.91
CA LEU A 376 45.96 -61.97 6.74
C LEU A 376 44.87 -61.45 5.78
N GLN A 377 44.13 -60.44 6.23
CA GLN A 377 43.13 -59.75 5.44
C GLN A 377 43.59 -58.32 5.16
N LYS A 378 43.02 -57.69 4.15
CA LYS A 378 43.26 -56.26 3.89
C LYS A 378 42.70 -55.45 5.06
N VAL A 379 43.45 -54.45 5.52
CA VAL A 379 43.00 -53.52 6.57
C VAL A 379 41.67 -52.89 6.15
N SER A 380 40.64 -53.02 7.00
CA SER A 380 39.32 -52.42 6.75
C SER A 380 39.27 -51.01 7.35
N ASP A 381 39.62 -49.98 6.59
CA ASP A 381 39.43 -48.58 7.00
C ASP A 381 38.09 -48.04 6.44
N PRO A 382 37.22 -47.41 7.27
CA PRO A 382 35.96 -46.79 6.83
C PRO A 382 36.12 -45.75 5.70
N HIS A 383 37.30 -45.17 5.52
CA HIS A 383 37.63 -44.21 4.46
C HIS A 383 38.35 -44.87 3.26
N TYR A 384 38.50 -46.18 3.27
CA TYR A 384 39.23 -46.99 2.29
C TYR A 384 38.33 -47.39 1.12
N ASP A 385 38.11 -46.44 0.21
CA ASP A 385 37.52 -46.75 -1.09
C ASP A 385 38.55 -46.47 -2.19
N ILE A 386 39.33 -47.50 -2.54
CA ILE A 386 40.38 -47.44 -3.57
C ILE A 386 39.81 -46.90 -4.89
N ILE A 387 38.54 -47.20 -5.19
CA ILE A 387 37.86 -46.77 -6.42
C ILE A 387 37.68 -45.24 -6.43
N GLN A 388 37.48 -44.63 -5.26
CA GLN A 388 37.30 -43.18 -5.12
C GLN A 388 38.62 -42.43 -4.87
N PHE A 389 39.72 -43.11 -4.57
CA PHE A 389 41.01 -42.45 -4.30
C PHE A 389 41.54 -41.68 -5.52
N ALA A 390 41.63 -42.31 -6.69
CA ALA A 390 42.16 -41.68 -7.90
C ALA A 390 41.39 -40.40 -8.31
N PRO A 391 40.04 -40.38 -8.37
CA PRO A 391 39.31 -39.15 -8.70
C PRO A 391 39.43 -38.09 -7.60
N ARG A 392 39.46 -38.47 -6.32
CA ARG A 392 39.64 -37.51 -5.20
C ARG A 392 41.04 -36.89 -5.16
N SER A 393 42.09 -37.70 -5.34
CA SER A 393 43.48 -37.21 -5.39
C SER A 393 43.68 -36.22 -6.55
N THR A 394 43.14 -36.54 -7.74
CA THR A 394 43.21 -35.65 -8.90
C THR A 394 42.49 -34.32 -8.65
N THR A 395 41.30 -34.38 -8.04
CA THR A 395 40.52 -33.17 -7.71
C THR A 395 41.21 -32.32 -6.65
N MET A 396 41.74 -32.93 -5.59
CA MET A 396 42.47 -32.20 -4.54
C MET A 396 43.76 -31.58 -5.07
N LYS A 397 44.52 -32.30 -5.91
CA LYS A 397 45.73 -31.75 -6.54
C LYS A 397 45.42 -30.54 -7.43
N ALA A 398 44.31 -30.57 -8.16
CA ALA A 398 43.84 -29.42 -8.93
C ALA A 398 43.47 -28.23 -8.01
N ASN A 399 42.76 -28.49 -6.91
CA ASN A 399 42.43 -27.45 -5.92
C ASN A 399 43.66 -26.86 -5.24
N PHE A 400 44.65 -27.70 -4.90
CA PHE A 400 45.92 -27.27 -4.30
C PHE A 400 46.69 -26.35 -5.25
N GLY A 401 46.74 -26.67 -6.54
CA GLY A 401 47.32 -25.77 -7.54
C GLY A 401 46.58 -24.43 -7.68
N LEU A 402 45.25 -24.42 -7.51
CA LEU A 402 44.47 -23.18 -7.48
C LEU A 402 44.73 -22.35 -6.21
N ILE A 403 44.90 -22.99 -5.06
CA ILE A 403 45.26 -22.34 -3.79
C ILE A 403 46.69 -21.76 -3.89
N GLU A 404 47.65 -22.52 -4.42
CA GLU A 404 49.03 -22.08 -4.69
C GLU A 404 49.04 -20.84 -5.59
N SER A 405 48.19 -20.79 -6.62
CA SER A 405 48.07 -19.62 -7.50
C SER A 405 47.47 -18.39 -6.81
N SER A 406 46.64 -18.58 -5.78
CA SER A 406 45.95 -17.50 -5.06
C SER A 406 46.82 -16.91 -3.95
N ILE A 407 47.67 -17.73 -3.31
CA ILE A 407 48.45 -17.37 -2.11
C ILE A 407 49.93 -17.73 -2.30
N LYS A 408 50.56 -17.17 -3.33
CA LYS A 408 51.91 -17.58 -3.74
C LYS A 408 52.98 -17.36 -2.66
N ASP A 409 52.80 -16.35 -1.81
CA ASP A 409 53.81 -15.94 -0.83
C ASP A 409 53.73 -16.72 0.51
N LEU A 410 52.60 -17.38 0.80
CA LEU A 410 52.38 -18.13 2.06
C LEU A 410 52.35 -19.67 1.84
N TYR A 411 52.52 -20.13 0.60
CA TYR A 411 52.39 -21.54 0.22
C TYR A 411 53.75 -22.22 0.05
N HIS A 412 53.97 -23.32 0.77
CA HIS A 412 55.21 -24.11 0.72
C HIS A 412 54.93 -25.57 0.41
N ARG A 413 55.78 -26.20 -0.42
CA ARG A 413 55.67 -27.62 -0.77
C ARG A 413 56.83 -28.41 -0.18
N VAL A 414 56.54 -29.45 0.59
CA VAL A 414 57.50 -30.40 1.15
C VAL A 414 57.28 -31.77 0.49
N GLN A 415 58.32 -32.33 -0.11
CA GLN A 415 58.26 -33.62 -0.80
C GLN A 415 58.52 -34.76 0.19
N ILE A 416 57.67 -35.79 0.17
CA ILE A 416 57.78 -36.94 1.07
C ILE A 416 57.87 -38.25 0.28
N GLU A 417 58.76 -39.13 0.72
CA GLU A 417 59.05 -40.41 0.07
C GLU A 417 58.23 -41.60 0.64
N SER A 418 57.67 -41.51 1.85
CA SER A 418 56.89 -42.58 2.50
C SER A 418 55.75 -42.07 3.40
N ARG A 419 54.77 -42.93 3.73
CA ARG A 419 53.66 -42.60 4.67
C ARG A 419 54.06 -42.54 6.15
N GLU A 420 55.35 -42.69 6.46
CA GLU A 420 55.87 -42.55 7.83
C GLU A 420 56.39 -41.14 8.06
N ILE A 421 56.05 -40.55 9.21
CA ILE A 421 56.64 -39.28 9.64
C ILE A 421 58.10 -39.55 10.00
N THR A 422 58.98 -39.26 9.05
CA THR A 422 60.43 -39.37 9.22
C THR A 422 60.95 -38.15 9.97
N GLU A 423 62.06 -38.30 10.70
CA GLU A 423 62.72 -37.17 11.39
C GLU A 423 63.08 -36.01 10.44
N LYS A 424 63.33 -36.32 9.16
CA LYS A 424 63.51 -35.33 8.09
C LYS A 424 62.29 -34.43 7.87
N VAL A 425 61.10 -35.02 7.77
CA VAL A 425 59.83 -34.26 7.59
C VAL A 425 59.55 -33.37 8.80
N ILE A 426 59.85 -33.86 10.01
CA ILE A 426 59.72 -33.06 11.23
C ILE A 426 60.71 -31.89 11.22
N SER A 427 61.97 -32.12 10.78
CA SER A 427 62.98 -31.06 10.65
C SER A 427 62.56 -30.01 9.63
N ASP A 428 62.12 -30.43 8.44
CA ASP A 428 61.73 -29.53 7.34
C ASP A 428 60.52 -28.67 7.72
N VAL A 429 59.51 -29.25 8.39
CA VAL A 429 58.36 -28.49 8.89
C VAL A 429 58.76 -27.59 10.06
N SER A 430 59.66 -28.04 10.95
CA SER A 430 60.15 -27.23 12.08
C SER A 430 60.93 -25.99 11.61
N GLU A 431 61.78 -26.12 10.59
CA GLU A 431 62.49 -24.97 10.00
C GLU A 431 61.51 -23.93 9.46
N LEU A 432 60.48 -24.36 8.73
CA LEU A 432 59.46 -23.46 8.18
C LEU A 432 58.59 -22.80 9.26
N VAL A 433 58.24 -23.54 10.31
CA VAL A 433 57.36 -23.05 11.38
C VAL A 433 58.08 -22.10 12.35
N ASN A 434 59.38 -22.29 12.59
CA ASN A 434 60.16 -21.44 13.50
C ASN A 434 60.43 -20.02 12.95
N ASP A 435 60.37 -19.85 11.63
CA ASP A 435 60.59 -18.55 10.96
C ASP A 435 59.35 -17.63 10.98
N ILE A 436 58.20 -18.10 11.50
CA ILE A 436 56.94 -17.34 11.50
C ILE A 436 56.94 -16.26 12.59
N PRO A 437 56.84 -14.96 12.25
CA PRO A 437 56.81 -13.87 13.21
C PRO A 437 55.52 -13.90 14.07
N ALA A 438 55.56 -13.26 15.23
CA ALA A 438 54.39 -13.13 16.10
C ALA A 438 53.28 -12.31 15.42
N THR A 439 52.02 -12.66 15.70
CA THR A 439 50.85 -11.98 15.14
C THR A 439 50.83 -10.49 15.50
N ILE A 440 50.67 -9.62 14.51
CA ILE A 440 50.57 -8.17 14.71
C ILE A 440 49.08 -7.84 14.86
N ALA A 441 48.71 -7.23 15.99
CA ALA A 441 47.34 -6.76 16.19
C ALA A 441 46.95 -5.75 15.09
N PRO A 442 45.75 -5.88 14.49
CA PRO A 442 45.27 -4.92 13.50
C PRO A 442 45.25 -3.52 14.11
N LYS A 443 45.65 -2.53 13.32
CA LYS A 443 45.61 -1.12 13.71
C LYS A 443 44.90 -0.33 12.62
N TYR A 444 44.17 0.70 13.04
CA TYR A 444 43.68 1.72 12.12
C TYR A 444 44.84 2.47 11.48
N SER A 445 44.72 2.80 10.18
CA SER A 445 45.71 3.66 9.53
C SER A 445 45.83 4.99 10.29
N PRO A 446 47.06 5.51 10.55
CA PRO A 446 47.27 6.82 11.15
C PRO A 446 46.72 8.00 10.30
N ASP A 447 46.21 7.73 9.09
CA ASP A 447 45.71 8.75 8.15
C ASP A 447 44.37 9.43 8.54
N ALA A 448 43.71 9.02 9.62
CA ALA A 448 42.47 9.66 10.10
C ALA A 448 42.72 10.91 10.99
N VAL A 449 43.96 11.17 11.40
CA VAL A 449 44.34 12.38 12.14
C VAL A 449 45.22 13.20 11.22
N ILE A 450 44.77 14.38 10.80
CA ILE A 450 45.57 15.28 9.96
C ILE A 450 46.80 15.73 10.78
N PRO A 451 48.02 15.22 10.50
CA PRO A 451 49.17 15.45 11.36
C PRO A 451 49.64 16.92 11.31
N SER A 452 49.37 17.63 10.20
CA SER A 452 49.70 19.05 10.00
C SER A 452 48.94 19.96 10.95
N LEU A 453 47.61 19.77 11.08
CA LEU A 453 46.75 20.57 11.96
C LEU A 453 47.07 20.31 13.44
N LEU A 454 47.30 19.04 13.81
CA LEU A 454 47.65 18.69 15.19
C LEU A 454 49.01 19.25 15.62
N GLN A 455 49.96 19.35 14.69
CA GLN A 455 51.25 19.99 14.92
C GLN A 455 51.11 21.52 15.06
N ALA A 456 50.23 22.15 14.26
CA ALA A 456 50.00 23.59 14.31
C ALA A 456 49.23 24.01 15.59
N VAL A 457 48.25 23.21 16.03
CA VAL A 457 47.47 23.47 17.26
C VAL A 457 48.31 23.33 18.53
N LYS A 458 49.30 22.44 18.55
CA LYS A 458 50.25 22.31 19.67
C LYS A 458 51.03 23.60 19.97
N GLY A 459 51.13 24.52 19.00
CA GLY A 459 51.78 25.82 19.18
C GLY A 459 50.90 26.94 19.74
N ILE A 460 49.58 26.72 19.87
CA ILE A 460 48.61 27.74 20.30
C ILE A 460 48.49 27.76 21.82
N ASP A 461 48.38 28.95 22.40
CA ASP A 461 48.20 29.15 23.84
C ASP A 461 46.91 28.49 24.38
N LYS A 462 46.97 27.95 25.60
CA LYS A 462 45.87 27.21 26.22
C LYS A 462 44.65 28.09 26.47
N ASP A 463 44.84 29.37 26.78
CA ASP A 463 43.75 30.30 27.04
C ASP A 463 42.93 30.57 25.76
N ILE A 464 43.61 30.62 24.60
CA ILE A 464 42.98 30.75 23.29
C ILE A 464 42.21 29.48 22.93
N GLN A 465 42.78 28.30 23.20
CA GLN A 465 42.09 27.02 22.99
C GLN A 465 40.79 26.93 23.82
N LEU A 466 40.85 27.32 25.11
CA LEU A 466 39.67 27.36 25.98
C LEU A 466 38.63 28.38 25.50
N PHE A 467 39.07 29.53 24.96
CA PHE A 467 38.18 30.53 24.37
C PHE A 467 37.38 29.94 23.19
N PHE A 468 38.06 29.30 22.22
CA PHE A 468 37.38 28.68 21.07
C PHE A 468 36.37 27.60 21.48
N LEU A 469 36.72 26.77 22.47
CA LEU A 469 35.80 25.78 23.04
C LEU A 469 34.57 26.44 23.67
N SER A 470 34.75 27.49 24.47
CA SER A 470 33.64 28.22 25.10
C SER A 470 32.72 28.89 24.08
N GLN A 471 33.29 29.42 23.00
CA GLN A 471 32.51 30.02 21.91
C GLN A 471 31.71 28.94 21.15
N TRP A 472 32.31 27.78 20.89
CA TRP A 472 31.61 26.65 20.29
C TRP A 472 30.42 26.19 21.14
N GLU A 473 30.64 26.01 22.45
CA GLU A 473 29.58 25.65 23.39
C GLU A 473 28.45 26.70 23.40
N SER A 474 28.79 27.99 23.37
CA SER A 474 27.80 29.07 23.33
C SER A 474 26.99 29.08 22.03
N ILE A 475 27.63 28.80 20.88
CA ILE A 475 26.96 28.72 19.57
C ILE A 475 25.97 27.56 19.57
N GLU A 476 26.41 26.37 19.99
CA GLU A 476 25.58 25.17 20.04
C GLU A 476 24.44 25.31 21.07
N ALA A 477 24.68 25.91 22.24
CA ALA A 477 23.63 26.18 23.22
C ALA A 477 22.56 27.15 22.67
N SER A 478 22.99 28.25 22.04
CA SER A 478 22.08 29.23 21.44
C SER A 478 21.28 28.64 20.28
N TYR A 479 21.89 27.77 19.47
CA TYR A 479 21.22 27.06 18.39
C TYR A 479 20.16 26.11 18.93
N ASN A 480 20.53 25.24 19.88
CA ASN A 480 19.61 24.28 20.50
C ASN A 480 18.40 24.97 21.15
N GLU A 481 18.62 26.09 21.85
CA GLU A 481 17.53 26.87 22.44
C GLU A 481 16.62 27.49 21.37
N SER A 482 17.19 28.00 20.28
CA SER A 482 16.41 28.62 19.18
C SER A 482 15.57 27.58 18.43
N VAL A 483 16.13 26.40 18.17
CA VAL A 483 15.41 25.27 17.56
C VAL A 483 14.28 24.80 18.47
N LYS A 484 14.57 24.59 19.76
CA LYS A 484 13.56 24.18 20.76
C LYS A 484 12.39 25.16 20.79
N ARG A 485 12.64 26.47 20.88
CA ARG A 485 11.60 27.50 20.87
C ARG A 485 10.76 27.49 19.59
N SER A 486 11.37 27.20 18.43
CA SER A 486 10.67 27.14 17.15
C SER A 486 9.68 25.96 17.10
N PHE A 487 10.09 24.78 17.59
CA PHE A 487 9.21 23.62 17.68
C PHE A 487 8.15 23.75 18.78
N GLU A 488 8.47 24.35 19.92
CA GLU A 488 7.47 24.66 20.96
C GLU A 488 6.37 25.57 20.43
N LEU A 489 6.72 26.56 19.61
CA LEU A 489 5.75 27.43 18.95
C LEU A 489 4.87 26.66 17.95
N LEU A 490 5.45 25.77 17.12
CA LEU A 490 4.68 24.92 16.20
C LEU A 490 3.69 24.03 16.95
N GLN A 491 4.14 23.39 18.04
CA GLN A 491 3.27 22.57 18.88
C GLN A 491 2.10 23.37 19.46
N GLN A 492 2.36 24.60 19.93
CA GLN A 492 1.29 25.48 20.43
C GLN A 492 0.30 25.85 19.33
N ILE A 493 0.76 26.10 18.11
CA ILE A 493 -0.10 26.39 16.95
C ILE A 493 -0.99 25.18 16.63
N HIS A 494 -0.45 23.97 16.61
CA HIS A 494 -1.23 22.75 16.38
C HIS A 494 -2.32 22.56 17.43
N LEU A 495 -2.00 22.76 18.71
CA LEU A 495 -2.99 22.71 19.79
C LEU A 495 -4.09 23.77 19.63
N LEU A 496 -3.73 24.98 19.20
CA LEU A 496 -4.70 26.05 18.91
C LEU A 496 -5.63 25.69 17.74
N ILE A 497 -5.11 25.04 16.69
CA ILE A 497 -5.90 24.56 15.55
C ILE A 497 -6.92 23.52 16.03
N ILE A 498 -6.44 22.51 16.75
CA ILE A 498 -7.28 21.42 17.26
C ILE A 498 -8.41 22.00 18.13
N GLY A 499 -8.07 22.85 19.10
CA GLY A 499 -9.06 23.45 20.00
C GLY A 499 -10.09 24.34 19.27
N HIS A 500 -9.67 25.11 18.28
CA HIS A 500 -10.59 25.93 17.47
C HIS A 500 -11.52 25.08 16.63
N LEU A 501 -11.00 24.06 15.94
CA LEU A 501 -11.79 23.20 15.06
C LEU A 501 -12.74 22.29 15.85
N GLU A 502 -12.33 21.77 17.00
CA GLU A 502 -13.20 21.02 17.90
C GLU A 502 -14.39 21.87 18.34
N LYS A 503 -14.13 23.09 18.82
CA LYS A 503 -15.17 24.05 19.20
C LYS A 503 -16.07 24.43 18.03
N ALA A 504 -15.51 24.64 16.85
CA ALA A 504 -16.29 24.95 15.65
C ALA A 504 -17.17 23.76 15.21
N ARG A 505 -16.74 22.51 15.44
CA ARG A 505 -17.54 21.31 15.16
C ARG A 505 -18.68 21.15 16.15
N THR A 506 -18.42 21.33 17.45
CA THR A 506 -19.47 21.23 18.47
C THR A 506 -20.53 22.33 18.29
N GLU A 507 -20.12 23.58 18.08
CA GLU A 507 -21.05 24.68 17.81
C GLU A 507 -21.87 24.45 16.53
N MET A 508 -21.29 23.82 15.49
CA MET A 508 -22.03 23.48 14.28
C MET A 508 -23.06 22.38 14.53
N GLN A 509 -22.69 21.32 15.26
CA GLN A 509 -23.61 20.22 15.58
C GLN A 509 -24.78 20.71 16.44
N GLU A 510 -24.51 21.51 17.48
CA GLU A 510 -25.55 22.14 18.30
C GLU A 510 -26.47 23.03 17.45
N PHE A 511 -25.91 23.78 16.49
CA PHE A 511 -26.69 24.64 15.60
C PHE A 511 -27.60 23.84 14.66
N LEU A 512 -27.17 22.67 14.20
CA LEU A 512 -27.97 21.78 13.33
C LEU A 512 -29.13 21.11 14.07
N CYS A 513 -28.97 20.79 15.36
CA CYS A 513 -29.99 20.19 16.21
C CYS A 513 -31.10 21.16 16.69
N ARG A 514 -31.05 22.45 16.29
CA ARG A 514 -32.04 23.43 16.76
C ARG A 514 -33.48 23.08 16.30
N PRO A 515 -34.50 23.19 17.17
CA PRO A 515 -35.89 22.92 16.79
C PRO A 515 -36.38 23.93 15.74
N GLY A 516 -37.16 23.45 14.76
CA GLY A 516 -37.69 24.25 13.66
C GLY A 516 -39.14 24.69 13.86
N SER A 517 -39.59 25.68 13.08
CA SER A 517 -40.99 26.14 13.02
C SER A 517 -41.90 25.27 12.14
N SER A 518 -41.33 24.30 11.41
CA SER A 518 -42.02 23.43 10.45
C SER A 518 -43.20 22.65 11.06
N GLN A 519 -43.09 22.28 12.35
CA GLN A 519 -44.15 21.57 13.09
C GLN A 519 -45.42 22.41 13.26
N HIS A 520 -45.31 23.72 13.49
CA HIS A 520 -46.47 24.58 13.74
C HIS A 520 -47.39 24.68 12.52
N LEU A 521 -46.81 24.76 11.31
CA LEU A 521 -47.57 24.85 10.06
C LEU A 521 -48.35 23.57 9.74
N VAL A 522 -47.80 22.42 10.13
CA VAL A 522 -48.50 21.14 9.99
C VAL A 522 -49.71 21.10 10.92
N ILE A 523 -49.53 21.50 12.18
CA ILE A 523 -50.62 21.54 13.16
C ILE A 523 -51.74 22.49 12.69
N GLU A 524 -51.39 23.69 12.23
CA GLU A 524 -52.34 24.68 11.71
C GLU A 524 -53.17 24.12 10.54
N PHE A 525 -52.54 23.37 9.63
CA PHE A 525 -53.25 22.70 8.54
C PHE A 525 -54.17 21.58 9.04
N GLN A 526 -53.71 20.77 9.99
CA GLN A 526 -54.51 19.68 10.57
C GLN A 526 -55.74 20.22 11.32
N GLU A 527 -55.58 21.30 12.10
CA GLU A 527 -56.68 22.02 12.75
C GLU A 527 -57.68 22.55 11.72
N TRP A 528 -57.19 23.22 10.67
CA TRP A 528 -58.05 23.72 9.61
C TRP A 528 -58.87 22.61 8.94
N HIS A 529 -58.24 21.48 8.61
CA HIS A 529 -58.90 20.34 7.97
C HIS A 529 -59.96 19.73 8.89
N CYS A 530 -59.67 19.59 10.19
CA CYS A 530 -60.60 19.02 11.16
C CYS A 530 -61.79 19.94 11.50
N THR A 531 -61.61 21.26 11.47
CA THR A 531 -62.68 22.21 11.80
C THR A 531 -63.54 22.60 10.59
N ASN A 532 -62.97 22.69 9.39
CA ASN A 532 -63.67 23.25 8.22
C ASN A 532 -64.14 22.21 7.20
N VAL A 533 -63.66 20.96 7.27
CA VAL A 533 -63.99 19.90 6.30
C VAL A 533 -64.89 18.85 6.95
N GLU A 534 -66.20 19.08 6.86
CA GLU A 534 -67.23 18.15 7.33
C GLU A 534 -67.18 16.80 6.57
N ARG A 535 -67.64 15.73 7.22
CA ARG A 535 -67.67 14.38 6.64
C ARG A 535 -68.42 14.30 5.30
N SER A 536 -69.49 15.09 5.15
CA SER A 536 -70.29 15.18 3.92
C SER A 536 -69.51 15.83 2.76
N MET A 537 -68.64 16.80 3.08
CA MET A 537 -67.86 17.56 2.12
C MET A 537 -66.64 16.79 1.59
N ARG A 538 -66.12 15.82 2.35
CA ARG A 538 -64.96 14.99 1.96
C ARG A 538 -65.18 14.18 0.69
N ARG A 539 -66.44 13.86 0.34
CA ARG A 539 -66.81 13.15 -0.90
C ARG A 539 -66.87 14.06 -2.13
N ILE A 540 -66.95 15.37 -1.93
CA ILE A 540 -67.12 16.34 -3.00
C ILE A 540 -65.77 16.57 -3.67
N GLN A 541 -65.69 16.29 -4.98
CA GLN A 541 -64.43 16.43 -5.74
C GLN A 541 -63.81 17.83 -5.63
N LYS A 542 -64.62 18.89 -5.69
CA LYS A 542 -64.15 20.28 -5.57
C LYS A 542 -63.47 20.57 -4.22
N VAL A 543 -63.95 19.94 -3.13
CA VAL A 543 -63.38 20.10 -1.79
C VAL A 543 -62.08 19.30 -1.67
N LYS A 544 -62.02 18.10 -2.26
CA LYS A 544 -60.76 17.33 -2.39
C LYS A 544 -59.70 18.12 -3.16
N ASP A 545 -60.09 18.78 -4.25
CA ASP A 545 -59.19 19.62 -5.05
C ASP A 545 -58.70 20.84 -4.26
N GLU A 546 -59.56 21.50 -3.47
CA GLU A 546 -59.17 22.61 -2.58
C GLU A 546 -58.23 22.15 -1.45
N CYS A 547 -58.53 21.01 -0.80
CA CYS A 547 -57.65 20.41 0.20
C CYS A 547 -56.28 20.06 -0.39
N ALA A 548 -56.26 19.46 -1.59
CA ALA A 548 -55.01 19.14 -2.29
C ALA A 548 -54.20 20.40 -2.64
N LEU A 549 -54.85 21.49 -3.06
CA LEU A 549 -54.18 22.78 -3.30
C LEU A 549 -53.57 23.35 -2.03
N ARG A 550 -54.27 23.31 -0.89
CA ARG A 550 -53.73 23.79 0.40
C ARG A 550 -52.60 22.91 0.93
N VAL A 551 -52.68 21.59 0.75
CA VAL A 551 -51.57 20.67 1.09
C VAL A 551 -50.34 20.95 0.20
N ASN A 552 -50.54 21.23 -1.08
CA ASN A 552 -49.44 21.62 -1.97
C ASN A 552 -48.83 22.97 -1.58
N ALA A 553 -49.64 23.96 -1.17
CA ALA A 553 -49.14 25.23 -0.64
C ALA A 553 -48.36 25.04 0.67
N LEU A 554 -48.82 24.15 1.56
CA LEU A 554 -48.07 23.75 2.76
C LEU A 554 -46.73 23.12 2.39
N ARG A 555 -46.69 22.25 1.37
CA ARG A 555 -45.45 21.66 0.86
C ARG A 555 -44.46 22.71 0.39
N GLU A 556 -44.91 23.71 -0.38
CA GLU A 556 -44.06 24.82 -0.84
C GLU A 556 -43.51 25.63 0.34
N ASN A 557 -44.34 25.93 1.35
CA ASN A 557 -43.92 26.65 2.55
C ASN A 557 -42.90 25.86 3.38
N LEU A 558 -43.11 24.54 3.55
CA LEU A 558 -42.16 23.68 4.26
C LEU A 558 -40.82 23.59 3.53
N VAL A 559 -40.83 23.44 2.20
CA VAL A 559 -39.61 23.44 1.39
C VAL A 559 -38.89 24.79 1.48
N GLN A 560 -39.62 25.90 1.48
CA GLN A 560 -39.04 27.23 1.63
C GLN A 560 -38.35 27.41 2.99
N ILE A 561 -38.99 26.99 4.09
CA ILE A 561 -38.38 27.04 5.44
C ILE A 561 -37.11 26.19 5.51
N GLU A 562 -37.12 24.99 4.96
CA GLU A 562 -35.92 24.15 4.97
C GLU A 562 -34.79 24.70 4.08
N ASN A 563 -35.13 25.38 2.98
CA ASN A 563 -34.15 26.11 2.17
C ASN A 563 -33.55 27.29 2.94
N ASP A 564 -34.38 28.11 3.59
CA ASP A 564 -33.93 29.25 4.37
C ASP A 564 -33.01 28.78 5.52
N ARG A 565 -33.38 27.72 6.23
CA ARG A 565 -32.51 27.10 7.26
C ARG A 565 -31.19 26.61 6.71
N LYS A 566 -31.19 25.97 5.54
CA LYS A 566 -29.95 25.55 4.87
C LYS A 566 -29.04 26.74 4.61
N THR A 567 -29.59 27.87 4.13
CA THR A 567 -28.79 29.08 3.90
C THR A 567 -28.23 29.68 5.19
N GLU A 568 -28.98 29.64 6.30
CA GLU A 568 -28.48 30.06 7.63
C GLU A 568 -27.36 29.16 8.14
N GLU A 569 -27.46 27.85 7.92
CA GLU A 569 -26.45 26.86 8.30
C GLU A 569 -25.16 27.04 7.48
N GLU A 570 -25.26 27.26 6.17
CA GLU A 570 -24.13 27.63 5.31
C GLU A 570 -23.49 28.97 5.71
N GLN A 571 -24.27 29.92 6.22
CA GLN A 571 -23.74 31.19 6.71
C GLN A 571 -23.00 31.01 8.05
N LYS A 572 -23.57 30.25 8.99
CA LYS A 572 -22.91 29.91 10.26
C LYS A 572 -21.60 29.16 10.02
N GLN A 573 -21.54 28.28 9.02
CA GLN A 573 -20.30 27.59 8.61
C GLN A 573 -19.20 28.58 8.25
N LYS A 574 -19.53 29.61 7.46
CA LYS A 574 -18.56 30.66 7.07
C LYS A 574 -18.11 31.50 8.26
N ASP A 575 -19.01 31.77 9.20
CA ASP A 575 -18.70 32.55 10.41
C ASP A 575 -17.75 31.76 11.34
N LEU A 576 -18.00 30.45 11.53
CA LEU A 576 -17.19 29.56 12.36
C LEU A 576 -15.80 29.27 11.76
N LEU A 577 -15.68 29.32 10.43
CA LEU A 577 -14.40 29.22 9.74
C LEU A 577 -13.42 30.34 10.17
N ASN A 578 -13.96 31.49 10.62
CA ASN A 578 -13.21 32.62 11.17
C ASN A 578 -11.94 32.95 10.36
N ALA A 579 -12.13 33.48 9.14
CA ALA A 579 -11.04 33.76 8.21
C ALA A 579 -9.83 34.52 8.82
N PRO A 580 -10.01 35.53 9.71
CA PRO A 580 -8.89 36.18 10.42
C PRO A 580 -8.07 35.25 11.31
N PHE A 581 -8.70 34.27 11.97
CA PHE A 581 -8.01 33.29 12.80
C PHE A 581 -7.16 32.36 11.91
N ARG A 582 -7.74 31.85 10.82
CA ARG A 582 -7.03 31.03 9.83
C ARG A 582 -5.80 31.75 9.25
N THR A 583 -5.93 33.03 8.87
CA THR A 583 -4.77 33.80 8.38
C THR A 583 -3.70 33.97 9.45
N THR A 584 -4.09 34.24 10.70
CA THR A 584 -3.14 34.36 11.83
C THR A 584 -2.36 33.07 12.05
N LEU A 585 -3.01 31.90 11.93
CA LEU A 585 -2.35 30.61 12.06
C LEU A 585 -1.29 30.38 10.98
N PHE A 586 -1.60 30.67 9.71
CA PHE A 586 -0.62 30.57 8.63
C PHE A 586 0.57 31.51 8.83
N GLU A 587 0.33 32.73 9.31
CA GLU A 587 1.41 33.67 9.65
C GLU A 587 2.30 33.12 10.78
N LEU A 588 1.70 32.54 11.82
CA LEU A 588 2.43 31.95 12.93
C LEU A 588 3.26 30.73 12.49
N VAL A 589 2.72 29.82 11.69
CA VAL A 589 3.46 28.68 11.12
C VAL A 589 4.63 29.18 10.29
N ASN A 590 4.36 30.11 9.37
CA ASN A 590 5.39 30.71 8.54
C ASN A 590 6.51 31.33 9.39
N ASN A 591 6.15 32.05 10.45
CA ASN A 591 7.11 32.68 11.35
C ASN A 591 7.93 31.67 12.13
N ALA A 592 7.32 30.57 12.59
CA ALA A 592 8.04 29.48 13.27
C ALA A 592 9.06 28.81 12.34
N CYS A 593 8.67 28.52 11.09
CA CYS A 593 9.59 28.00 10.07
C CYS A 593 10.68 29.03 9.70
N THR A 594 10.34 30.33 9.68
CA THR A 594 11.31 31.41 9.46
C THR A 594 12.32 31.50 10.61
N MET A 595 11.89 31.29 11.85
CA MET A 595 12.78 31.23 13.02
C MET A 595 13.72 30.04 12.96
N LEU A 596 13.23 28.87 12.53
CA LEU A 596 14.06 27.68 12.33
C LEU A 596 15.13 27.91 11.25
N ALA A 597 14.73 28.47 10.10
CA ALA A 597 15.68 28.85 9.05
C ALA A 597 16.69 29.91 9.52
N GLN A 598 16.25 30.87 10.34
CA GLN A 598 17.16 31.86 10.90
C GLN A 598 18.17 31.22 11.88
N ALA A 599 17.75 30.23 12.68
CA ALA A 599 18.63 29.52 13.60
C ALA A 599 19.75 28.76 12.87
N GLU A 600 19.42 28.07 11.78
CA GLU A 600 20.42 27.39 10.93
C GLU A 600 21.38 28.39 10.28
N LEU A 601 20.85 29.51 9.76
CA LEU A 601 21.68 30.56 9.16
C LEU A 601 22.60 31.23 10.19
N ASP A 602 22.11 31.49 11.40
CA ASP A 602 22.90 32.07 12.49
C ASP A 602 23.98 31.11 12.98
N ARG A 603 23.68 29.80 13.06
CA ARG A 603 24.67 28.76 13.38
C ARG A 603 25.76 28.72 12.32
N TRP A 604 25.41 28.65 11.04
CA TRP A 604 26.38 28.68 9.95
C TRP A 604 27.24 29.95 9.96
N VAL A 605 26.65 31.14 10.11
CA VAL A 605 27.45 32.40 10.20
C VAL A 605 28.42 32.36 11.38
N SER A 606 27.98 31.84 12.54
CA SER A 606 28.79 31.80 13.76
C SER A 606 29.90 30.76 13.67
N THR A 607 29.59 29.54 13.21
CA THR A 607 30.56 28.47 12.96
C THR A 607 31.59 28.89 11.93
N ARG A 608 31.15 29.50 10.82
CA ARG A 608 32.03 30.02 9.78
C ARG A 608 32.96 31.10 10.31
N SER A 609 32.44 32.04 11.10
CA SER A 609 33.27 33.08 11.72
C SER A 609 34.29 32.50 12.69
N LEU A 610 33.88 31.54 13.53
CA LEU A 610 34.76 30.86 14.48
C LEU A 610 35.89 30.09 13.78
N MET A 611 35.56 29.34 12.72
CA MET A 611 36.54 28.59 11.92
C MET A 611 37.52 29.52 11.19
N LEU A 612 37.07 30.70 10.76
CA LEU A 612 37.94 31.70 10.14
C LEU A 612 38.89 32.32 11.14
N ASP A 613 38.39 32.73 12.31
CA ASP A 613 39.22 33.25 13.38
C ASP A 613 40.27 32.20 13.80
N PHE A 614 39.87 30.94 13.88
CA PHE A 614 40.79 29.84 14.18
C PHE A 614 41.84 29.63 13.09
N ASN A 615 41.46 29.63 11.81
CA ASN A 615 42.42 29.54 10.68
C ASN A 615 43.44 30.69 10.69
N GLN A 616 43.01 31.91 11.03
CA GLN A 616 43.92 33.07 11.13
C GLN A 616 44.84 32.99 12.33
N VAL A 617 44.36 32.52 13.49
CA VAL A 617 45.21 32.27 14.67
C VAL A 617 46.25 31.20 14.39
N VAL A 618 45.87 30.11 13.71
CA VAL A 618 46.79 29.03 13.32
C VAL A 618 47.84 29.54 12.31
N SER A 619 47.44 30.45 11.42
CA SER A 619 48.31 31.01 10.36
C SER A 619 49.14 32.22 10.81
N ASP A 620 48.94 32.72 12.04
CA ASP A 620 49.53 33.96 12.58
C ASP A 620 49.27 35.19 11.69
N VAL A 621 48.00 35.39 11.30
CA VAL A 621 47.52 36.47 10.43
C VAL A 621 46.43 37.28 11.14
N ASP A 622 46.29 38.57 10.78
CA ASP A 622 45.24 39.44 11.32
C ASP A 622 43.82 38.87 11.13
N LEU A 623 42.99 39.07 12.15
CA LEU A 623 41.57 38.67 12.14
C LEU A 623 40.79 39.38 11.02
N VAL A 624 39.80 38.66 10.50
CA VAL A 624 38.98 39.12 9.37
C VAL A 624 37.66 39.67 9.92
N PRO A 625 37.06 40.69 9.28
CA PRO A 625 35.69 41.09 9.59
C PRO A 625 34.71 39.91 9.48
N PRO A 626 33.81 39.72 10.46
CA PRO A 626 32.86 38.63 10.43
C PRO A 626 31.90 38.77 9.25
N LEU A 627 31.36 37.63 8.79
CA LEU A 627 30.37 37.61 7.71
C LEU A 627 29.15 38.49 8.07
N PRO A 628 28.60 39.26 7.13
CA PRO A 628 27.41 40.07 7.36
C PRO A 628 26.26 39.18 7.84
N ARG A 629 25.64 39.53 8.98
CA ARG A 629 24.49 38.78 9.45
C ARG A 629 23.27 39.08 8.58
N ARG A 630 22.76 38.07 7.87
CA ARG A 630 21.52 38.17 7.11
C ARG A 630 20.33 37.81 8.02
N LYS A 631 19.33 38.69 8.07
CA LYS A 631 18.09 38.47 8.79
C LYS A 631 16.95 38.13 7.84
N LEU A 632 16.22 37.07 8.13
CA LEU A 632 14.97 36.70 7.48
C LEU A 632 13.83 37.54 8.06
N ASN A 633 12.91 37.95 7.19
CA ASN A 633 11.78 38.79 7.55
C ASN A 633 10.60 37.92 7.99
N GLN A 634 10.16 38.12 9.22
CA GLN A 634 8.91 37.55 9.71
C GLN A 634 7.71 38.27 9.08
N VAL A 635 6.62 37.52 8.89
CA VAL A 635 5.34 38.04 8.42
C VAL A 635 4.63 38.71 9.59
N VAL A 636 4.18 39.94 9.39
CA VAL A 636 3.42 40.71 10.36
C VAL A 636 2.14 41.20 9.67
N ASP A 637 1.00 40.99 10.34
CA ASP A 637 -0.29 41.54 9.91
C ASP A 637 -0.20 43.06 9.65
N PRO A 638 -0.43 43.53 8.42
CA PRO A 638 -0.43 44.95 8.07
C PRO A 638 -1.43 45.78 8.89
N SER A 639 -2.48 45.16 9.46
CA SER A 639 -3.48 45.84 10.30
C SER A 639 -2.91 46.33 11.64
N ARG A 640 -1.83 45.69 12.12
CA ARG A 640 -1.18 45.97 13.40
C ARG A 640 0.06 46.87 13.29
N ASP A 641 0.60 47.04 12.09
CA ASP A 641 1.81 47.84 11.86
C ASP A 641 1.48 49.33 11.62
N LYS A 642 1.33 50.08 12.73
CA LYS A 642 1.11 51.54 12.69
C LYS A 642 2.29 52.32 12.11
N THR A 643 3.45 51.70 11.88
CA THR A 643 4.69 52.39 11.50
C THR A 643 4.93 52.47 9.99
N ARG A 644 4.21 51.67 9.18
CA ARG A 644 4.45 51.55 7.73
C ARG A 644 3.47 52.37 6.89
N LYS A 645 3.36 53.68 7.13
CA LYS A 645 2.52 54.60 6.33
C LYS A 645 3.04 54.91 4.91
N GLY A 646 4.14 54.31 4.45
CA GLY A 646 4.78 54.67 3.18
C GLY A 646 5.21 53.52 2.26
N ALA A 647 5.03 52.25 2.65
CA ALA A 647 5.34 51.15 1.74
C ALA A 647 4.21 51.01 0.72
N LYS A 648 4.52 51.14 -0.58
CA LYS A 648 3.59 50.83 -1.67
C LYS A 648 2.89 49.53 -1.34
N LYS A 649 1.55 49.58 -1.21
CA LYS A 649 0.70 48.39 -1.13
C LYS A 649 1.19 47.43 -2.21
N ALA A 650 1.74 46.29 -1.82
CA ALA A 650 1.87 45.18 -2.76
C ALA A 650 0.49 45.00 -3.35
N GLN A 651 0.39 45.07 -4.67
CA GLN A 651 -0.86 44.92 -5.39
C GLN A 651 -1.53 43.68 -4.83
N ARG A 652 -2.60 43.88 -4.05
CA ARG A 652 -3.56 42.83 -3.80
C ARG A 652 -4.04 42.49 -5.21
N ASN A 653 -3.53 41.41 -5.78
CA ASN A 653 -4.22 40.75 -6.88
C ASN A 653 -5.56 40.35 -6.28
N THR A 654 -6.53 41.27 -6.35
CA THR A 654 -7.93 40.93 -6.20
C THR A 654 -8.20 39.90 -7.29
N PRO A 655 -8.50 38.64 -6.95
CA PRO A 655 -8.98 37.72 -7.95
C PRO A 655 -10.41 38.16 -8.21
N THR A 656 -10.57 38.94 -9.27
CA THR A 656 -11.83 39.06 -9.99
C THR A 656 -12.37 37.66 -10.22
N SER A 657 -13.50 37.35 -9.58
CA SER A 657 -14.57 36.51 -10.11
C SER A 657 -14.15 35.47 -11.17
N ARG A 658 -13.66 34.29 -10.75
CA ARG A 658 -13.71 33.02 -11.51
C ARG A 658 -12.95 31.96 -10.73
N ASN A 659 -13.66 31.30 -9.81
CA ASN A 659 -13.58 29.86 -9.54
C ASN A 659 -14.46 29.58 -8.32
N ARG A 660 -15.77 29.60 -8.56
CA ARG A 660 -16.81 29.14 -7.63
C ARG A 660 -17.08 27.63 -7.83
N VAL A 661 -16.14 26.91 -8.46
CA VAL A 661 -16.32 25.54 -8.95
C VAL A 661 -15.62 24.51 -8.06
N GLU A 662 -14.72 24.93 -7.18
CA GLU A 662 -14.11 24.04 -6.19
C GLU A 662 -14.42 24.59 -4.79
N ASN A 663 -15.05 23.79 -3.94
CA ASN A 663 -15.36 24.12 -2.53
C ASN A 663 -14.10 24.28 -1.65
N LYS A 664 -12.93 24.55 -2.23
CA LYS A 664 -11.64 24.60 -1.54
C LYS A 664 -11.29 26.02 -1.11
N LEU A 665 -10.74 26.15 0.09
CA LEU A 665 -10.29 27.44 0.60
C LEU A 665 -9.05 27.93 -0.15
N GLN A 666 -8.90 29.24 -0.30
CA GLN A 666 -7.74 29.82 -0.99
C GLN A 666 -6.43 29.40 -0.29
N PRO A 667 -5.44 28.85 -1.01
CA PRO A 667 -4.17 28.43 -0.44
C PRO A 667 -3.37 29.64 0.05
N PHE A 668 -2.56 29.44 1.09
CA PHE A 668 -1.67 30.45 1.63
C PHE A 668 -0.34 30.46 0.86
N GLU A 669 0.04 31.62 0.31
CA GLU A 669 1.35 31.82 -0.31
C GLU A 669 2.35 32.30 0.74
N SER A 670 3.28 31.42 1.13
CA SER A 670 4.31 31.75 2.11
C SER A 670 5.45 32.56 1.47
N PRO A 671 5.81 33.71 2.06
CA PRO A 671 6.98 34.49 1.62
C PRO A 671 8.31 33.87 2.08
N LEU A 672 8.29 32.83 2.92
CA LEU A 672 9.51 32.13 3.35
C LEU A 672 10.22 31.48 2.16
N PHE A 673 9.49 30.92 1.21
CA PHE A 673 10.08 30.19 0.08
C PHE A 673 11.03 31.05 -0.77
N GLU A 674 10.63 32.28 -1.10
CA GLU A 674 11.51 33.22 -1.81
C GLU A 674 12.71 33.64 -0.94
N GLN A 675 12.51 33.78 0.37
CA GLN A 675 13.57 34.13 1.30
C GLN A 675 14.61 33.01 1.45
N LEU A 676 14.20 31.74 1.46
CA LEU A 676 15.09 30.58 1.51
C LEU A 676 15.94 30.51 0.24
N GLU A 677 15.35 30.65 -0.94
CA GLU A 677 16.09 30.69 -2.21
C GLU A 677 17.09 31.83 -2.26
N ALA A 678 16.67 33.02 -1.83
CA ALA A 678 17.58 34.15 -1.75
C ALA A 678 18.72 33.89 -0.74
N THR A 679 18.48 33.11 0.32
CA THR A 679 19.48 32.74 1.33
C THR A 679 20.49 31.73 0.79
N LYS A 680 20.04 30.72 0.04
CA LYS A 680 20.94 29.80 -0.68
C LYS A 680 21.89 30.56 -1.60
N LYS A 681 21.36 31.52 -2.38
CA LYS A 681 22.18 32.38 -3.23
C LYS A 681 23.22 33.16 -2.41
N TYR A 682 22.85 33.64 -1.24
CA TYR A 682 23.77 34.35 -0.35
C TYR A 682 24.89 33.45 0.18
N VAL A 683 24.60 32.18 0.50
CA VAL A 683 25.61 31.18 0.89
C VAL A 683 26.56 30.92 -0.29
N THR A 684 26.04 30.76 -1.51
CA THR A 684 26.86 30.60 -2.71
C THR A 684 27.71 31.83 -3.01
N ASP A 685 27.18 33.04 -2.83
CA ASP A 685 27.96 34.27 -3.02
C ASP A 685 29.07 34.42 -1.95
N ALA A 686 28.82 33.92 -0.73
CA ALA A 686 29.77 33.93 0.38
C ALA A 686 30.87 32.85 0.27
N SER A 687 30.61 31.73 -0.40
CA SER A 687 31.61 30.67 -0.58
C SER A 687 32.76 31.09 -1.51
N VAL A 688 32.52 32.04 -2.43
CA VAL A 688 33.49 32.58 -3.41
C VAL A 688 34.57 33.48 -2.77
N ILE A 689 34.42 33.83 -1.48
CA ILE A 689 35.32 34.73 -0.75
C ILE A 689 36.68 34.07 -0.46
N TYR A 690 36.75 32.74 -0.37
CA TYR A 690 37.92 32.02 0.16
C TYR A 690 38.74 31.40 -0.99
N VAL A 691 40.06 31.64 -1.02
CA VAL A 691 40.96 31.17 -2.09
C VAL A 691 42.03 30.25 -1.50
N ARG A 692 42.36 29.16 -2.22
CA ARG A 692 43.46 28.24 -1.86
C ARG A 692 44.76 29.03 -1.64
N SER A 693 45.47 28.70 -0.56
CA SER A 693 46.79 29.23 -0.13
C SER A 693 47.87 29.25 -1.25
N THR A 694 47.66 28.55 -2.36
CA THR A 694 48.62 28.47 -3.48
C THR A 694 48.82 29.77 -4.27
N THR A 695 48.05 30.83 -4.01
CA THR A 695 48.26 32.14 -4.64
C THR A 695 48.55 33.22 -3.59
N PRO A 696 49.74 33.86 -3.61
CA PRO A 696 50.04 34.93 -2.68
C PRO A 696 49.07 36.09 -2.91
N VAL A 697 48.22 36.37 -1.93
CA VAL A 697 47.37 37.56 -1.92
C VAL A 697 48.31 38.76 -1.79
N SER A 698 48.58 39.41 -2.91
CA SER A 698 49.46 40.58 -2.97
C SER A 698 48.92 41.69 -2.06
N THR A 699 49.63 41.95 -0.96
CA THR A 699 49.39 43.06 -0.02
C THR A 699 49.62 44.45 -0.64
N ARG A 700 49.88 44.54 -1.96
CA ARG A 700 50.26 45.78 -2.66
C ARG A 700 49.37 46.14 -3.85
N GLY A 701 48.18 45.53 -3.98
CA GLY A 701 47.20 45.88 -4.99
C GLY A 701 46.31 47.04 -4.55
N LYS A 702 46.57 48.27 -5.05
CA LYS A 702 45.63 49.39 -4.93
C LYS A 702 44.22 48.97 -5.36
N ALA A 703 43.21 49.30 -4.56
CA ALA A 703 41.81 49.05 -4.83
C ALA A 703 41.44 49.49 -6.26
N ARG A 704 41.10 48.52 -7.12
CA ARG A 704 40.46 48.85 -8.40
C ARG A 704 39.02 49.26 -8.10
N THR A 705 38.71 50.52 -8.38
CA THR A 705 37.38 51.12 -8.34
C THR A 705 36.52 50.63 -9.53
N GLY A 706 36.38 49.30 -9.66
CA GLY A 706 35.43 48.67 -10.58
C GLY A 706 34.19 48.31 -9.78
N LYS A 707 33.00 48.65 -10.30
CA LYS A 707 31.70 48.30 -9.72
C LYS A 707 31.47 46.78 -9.82
N ASP A 708 32.17 45.99 -9.02
CA ASP A 708 31.75 44.61 -8.77
C ASP A 708 30.48 44.66 -7.93
N LYS A 709 29.40 44.06 -8.43
CA LYS A 709 28.11 43.99 -7.74
C LYS A 709 28.13 43.00 -6.57
N ASN A 710 29.24 42.29 -6.37
CA ASN A 710 29.41 41.36 -5.27
C ASN A 710 29.95 42.14 -4.04
N PRO A 711 29.16 42.29 -2.96
CA PRO A 711 29.59 42.99 -1.75
C PRO A 711 30.78 42.32 -1.04
N PHE A 712 31.16 41.10 -1.46
CA PHE A 712 32.20 40.30 -0.86
C PHE A 712 33.54 40.28 -1.61
N ALA A 713 33.62 40.90 -2.78
CA ALA A 713 34.83 40.94 -3.61
C ALA A 713 36.13 41.49 -2.94
N PRO A 714 36.09 42.39 -1.93
CA PRO A 714 37.32 42.88 -1.29
C PRO A 714 37.95 41.94 -0.25
N PHE A 715 37.29 40.85 0.17
CA PHE A 715 37.68 40.06 1.34
C PHE A 715 38.31 38.70 1.01
N LYS A 716 39.18 38.61 0.00
CA LYS A 716 39.82 37.32 -0.33
C LYS A 716 40.74 36.85 0.80
N ILE A 717 40.40 35.72 1.44
CA ILE A 717 41.12 35.17 2.60
C ILE A 717 41.83 33.87 2.21
N SER A 718 43.08 33.74 2.66
CA SER A 718 43.88 32.52 2.49
C SER A 718 43.44 31.50 3.53
N ALA A 719 42.79 30.43 3.10
CA ALA A 719 42.49 29.28 3.94
C ALA A 719 43.58 28.22 3.79
N LEU A 720 43.94 27.56 4.90
CA LEU A 720 44.71 26.32 4.86
C LEU A 720 43.98 25.28 3.98
N GLU A 721 44.75 24.36 3.38
CA GLU A 721 44.19 23.37 2.46
C GLU A 721 43.10 22.52 3.13
N GLU A 722 43.21 22.36 4.45
CA GLU A 722 42.31 21.56 5.29
C GLU A 722 41.00 22.27 5.65
N PHE A 723 40.96 23.60 5.72
CA PHE A 723 39.73 24.34 6.03
C PHE A 723 38.83 24.54 4.81
N THR A 724 39.42 24.52 3.61
CA THR A 724 38.68 24.66 2.35
C THR A 724 37.59 23.60 2.14
N PRO A 725 37.84 22.29 2.31
CA PRO A 725 36.80 21.28 2.22
C PRO A 725 35.77 21.41 3.35
N ALA A 726 36.20 21.71 4.58
CA ALA A 726 35.28 21.89 5.71
C ALA A 726 34.29 23.05 5.49
N PHE A 727 34.75 24.15 4.87
CA PHE A 727 33.88 25.25 4.45
C PHE A 727 32.89 24.85 3.36
N ALA A 728 33.34 24.08 2.37
CA ALA A 728 32.47 23.59 1.31
C ALA A 728 31.39 22.63 1.86
N ASP A 729 31.75 21.78 2.81
CA ASP A 729 30.84 20.85 3.48
C ASP A 729 29.79 21.59 4.32
N ASP A 730 30.20 22.61 5.08
CA ASP A 730 29.28 23.45 5.88
C ASP A 730 28.30 24.25 4.98
N ASP A 731 28.78 24.72 3.82
CA ASP A 731 27.93 25.38 2.81
C ASP A 731 26.89 24.40 2.23
N ALA A 732 27.33 23.18 1.87
CA ALA A 732 26.45 22.12 1.38
C ALA A 732 25.44 21.67 2.44
N TYR A 733 25.87 21.57 3.70
CA TYR A 733 25.01 21.26 4.83
C TYR A 733 23.89 22.29 4.99
N LEU A 734 24.24 23.58 5.04
CA LEU A 734 23.25 24.64 5.20
C LEU A 734 22.25 24.65 4.03
N ILE A 735 22.71 24.51 2.79
CA ILE A 735 21.82 24.46 1.62
C ILE A 735 20.84 23.28 1.74
N THR A 736 21.34 22.10 2.11
CA THR A 736 20.51 20.91 2.32
C THR A 736 19.50 21.12 3.46
N ARG A 737 19.91 21.78 4.55
CA ARG A 737 19.01 22.14 5.65
C ARG A 737 17.93 23.13 5.22
N MET A 738 18.26 24.12 4.40
CA MET A 738 17.29 25.06 3.84
C MET A 738 16.26 24.36 2.95
N ASP A 739 16.67 23.34 2.18
CA ASP A 739 15.75 22.49 1.42
C ASP A 739 14.81 21.68 2.31
N GLN A 740 15.35 21.04 3.35
CA GLN A 740 14.53 20.31 4.33
C GLN A 740 13.53 21.22 5.05
N ILE A 741 13.94 22.44 5.41
CA ILE A 741 13.04 23.42 6.03
C ILE A 741 11.98 23.91 5.04
N ASN A 742 12.32 24.02 3.75
CA ASN A 742 11.36 24.38 2.70
C ASN A 742 10.27 23.31 2.55
N GLU A 743 10.65 22.03 2.51
CA GLU A 743 9.71 20.91 2.48
C GLU A 743 8.87 20.86 3.75
N PHE A 744 9.51 20.92 4.92
CA PHE A 744 8.83 20.95 6.21
C PHE A 744 7.82 22.10 6.32
N ALA A 745 8.18 23.31 5.89
CA ALA A 745 7.27 24.45 5.91
C ALA A 745 6.07 24.27 4.97
N ARG A 746 6.24 23.59 3.82
CA ARG A 746 5.10 23.25 2.95
C ARG A 746 4.17 22.26 3.64
N ASP A 747 4.72 21.24 4.29
CA ASP A 747 3.94 20.22 4.97
C ASP A 747 3.15 20.84 6.13
N GLU A 748 3.77 21.69 6.94
CA GLU A 748 3.11 22.40 8.03
C GLU A 748 1.98 23.32 7.54
N ILE A 749 2.21 24.08 6.46
CA ILE A 749 1.16 24.89 5.83
C ILE A 749 0.03 24.00 5.28
N ASN A 750 0.37 22.87 4.68
CA ASN A 750 -0.60 21.90 4.17
C ASN A 750 -1.43 21.27 5.29
N VAL A 751 -0.85 20.98 6.45
CA VAL A 751 -1.58 20.47 7.62
C VAL A 751 -2.65 21.45 8.06
N VAL A 752 -2.32 22.74 8.17
CA VAL A 752 -3.32 23.78 8.49
C VAL A 752 -4.41 23.84 7.42
N GLN A 753 -4.02 23.86 6.14
CA GLN A 753 -4.94 23.91 5.02
C GLN A 753 -5.93 22.73 5.03
N GLN A 754 -5.40 21.50 5.10
CA GLN A 754 -6.19 20.26 5.10
C GLN A 754 -7.11 20.17 6.31
N SER A 755 -6.68 20.65 7.48
CA SER A 755 -7.53 20.63 8.69
C SER A 755 -8.76 21.52 8.54
N PHE A 756 -8.62 22.71 7.93
CA PHE A 756 -9.75 23.59 7.63
C PHE A 756 -10.61 23.09 6.47
N ASP A 757 -10.00 22.55 5.41
CA ASP A 757 -10.75 21.97 4.29
C ASP A 757 -11.57 20.75 4.75
N ALA A 758 -11.01 19.89 5.61
CA ALA A 758 -11.73 18.76 6.21
C ALA A 758 -12.92 19.23 7.05
N TYR A 759 -12.77 20.29 7.84
CA TYR A 759 -13.90 20.89 8.57
C TYR A 759 -15.00 21.37 7.62
N VAL A 760 -14.64 22.06 6.53
CA VAL A 760 -15.61 22.53 5.54
C VAL A 760 -16.33 21.35 4.89
N ASP A 761 -15.61 20.31 4.47
CA ASP A 761 -16.20 19.12 3.86
C ASP A 761 -17.13 18.38 4.83
N ASP A 762 -16.71 18.17 6.08
CA ASP A 762 -17.52 17.52 7.12
C ASP A 762 -18.81 18.31 7.38
N SER A 763 -18.68 19.62 7.61
CA SER A 763 -19.83 20.47 7.92
C SER A 763 -20.77 20.64 6.72
N THR A 764 -20.27 20.71 5.49
CA THR A 764 -21.12 20.70 4.29
C THR A 764 -21.86 19.37 4.13
N LYS A 765 -21.23 18.22 4.42
CA LYS A 765 -21.91 16.92 4.43
C LYS A 765 -22.99 16.86 5.51
N TRP A 766 -22.72 17.38 6.71
CA TRP A 766 -23.71 17.45 7.79
C TRP A 766 -24.91 18.30 7.39
N ILE A 767 -24.68 19.51 6.87
CA ILE A 767 -25.75 20.41 6.40
C ILE A 767 -26.60 19.73 5.32
N GLN A 768 -25.96 19.13 4.31
CA GLN A 768 -26.68 18.47 3.22
C GLN A 768 -27.48 17.26 3.71
N SER A 769 -26.90 16.41 4.56
CA SER A 769 -27.58 15.25 5.13
C SER A 769 -28.79 15.66 5.98
N HIS A 770 -28.62 16.71 6.81
CA HIS A 770 -29.70 17.22 7.67
C HIS A 770 -30.82 17.88 6.84
N TYR A 771 -30.47 18.59 5.77
CA TYR A 771 -31.43 19.17 4.84
C TYR A 771 -32.23 18.09 4.10
N GLU A 772 -31.56 17.08 3.55
CA GLU A 772 -32.21 15.97 2.85
C GLU A 772 -33.14 15.18 3.78
N ARG A 773 -32.69 14.88 5.01
CA ARG A 773 -33.51 14.18 6.01
C ARG A 773 -34.75 14.99 6.40
N ARG A 774 -34.63 16.30 6.62
CA ARG A 774 -35.80 17.15 6.93
C ARG A 774 -36.77 17.26 5.76
N LYS A 775 -36.24 17.36 4.55
CA LYS A 775 -37.06 17.37 3.32
C LYS A 775 -37.82 16.07 3.13
N THR A 776 -37.21 14.91 3.36
CA THR A 776 -37.91 13.61 3.26
C THR A 776 -38.96 13.46 4.34
N ILE A 777 -38.72 13.93 5.57
CA ILE A 777 -39.73 13.97 6.64
C ILE A 777 -40.93 14.83 6.23
N ALA A 778 -40.70 16.03 5.68
CA ALA A 778 -41.77 16.88 5.17
C ALA A 778 -42.54 16.23 4.01
N ASP A 779 -41.84 15.64 3.02
CA ASP A 779 -42.46 14.98 1.87
C ASP A 779 -43.29 13.75 2.29
N THR A 780 -42.84 12.98 3.29
CA THR A 780 -43.59 11.81 3.82
C THR A 780 -44.85 12.24 4.58
N ALA A 781 -44.78 13.31 5.37
CA ALA A 781 -45.95 13.88 6.04
C ALA A 781 -46.99 14.40 5.04
N ILE A 782 -46.54 15.13 4.01
CA ILE A 782 -47.42 15.62 2.94
C ILE A 782 -48.05 14.46 2.16
N ALA A 783 -47.29 13.42 1.83
CA ALA A 783 -47.83 12.23 1.16
C ALA A 783 -48.89 11.52 2.01
N TYR A 784 -48.69 11.45 3.33
CA TYR A 784 -49.67 10.91 4.27
C TYR A 784 -50.97 11.74 4.26
N MET A 785 -50.86 13.07 4.36
CA MET A 785 -52.03 13.96 4.34
C MET A 785 -52.80 13.85 3.02
N LEU A 786 -52.12 13.86 1.87
CA LEU A 786 -52.75 13.69 0.56
C LEU A 786 -53.47 12.34 0.43
N LYS A 787 -52.87 11.27 0.95
CA LYS A 787 -53.48 9.94 0.97
C LYS A 787 -54.77 9.94 1.80
N ARG A 788 -54.77 10.55 3.00
CA ARG A 788 -55.97 10.65 3.85
C ARG A 788 -57.08 11.49 3.22
N VAL A 789 -56.73 12.59 2.56
CA VAL A 789 -57.69 13.40 1.79
C VAL A 789 -58.32 12.59 0.64
N ALA A 790 -57.53 11.75 -0.04
CA ALA A 790 -58.03 10.89 -1.11
C ALA A 790 -58.96 9.78 -0.59
N GLU A 791 -58.62 9.18 0.55
CA GLU A 791 -59.36 8.13 1.27
C GLU A 791 -60.63 8.63 1.99
N GLU A 792 -60.89 9.95 1.97
CA GLU A 792 -62.06 10.60 2.63
C GLU A 792 -62.03 10.54 4.16
N GLU A 793 -60.86 10.28 4.74
CA GLU A 793 -60.67 10.14 6.17
C GLU A 793 -60.32 11.48 6.85
N GLN A 794 -60.56 11.56 8.16
CA GLN A 794 -60.17 12.73 8.96
C GLN A 794 -58.68 12.65 9.32
N ILE A 795 -57.95 13.75 9.18
CA ILE A 795 -56.57 13.85 9.65
C ILE A 795 -56.55 14.20 11.16
N ASN A 796 -57.17 13.35 11.97
CA ASN A 796 -57.43 13.64 13.39
C ASN A 796 -56.23 13.34 14.31
N HIS A 797 -55.30 12.50 13.86
CA HIS A 797 -54.10 12.14 14.62
C HIS A 797 -52.97 13.13 14.36
N LEU A 798 -52.32 13.58 15.44
CA LEU A 798 -51.26 14.57 15.36
C LEU A 798 -50.02 14.02 14.64
N ILE A 799 -49.50 14.76 13.66
CA ILE A 799 -48.29 14.38 12.93
C ILE A 799 -47.11 15.09 13.58
N PHE A 800 -46.18 14.34 14.16
CA PHE A 800 -44.97 14.88 14.77
C PHE A 800 -43.73 14.66 13.91
N PHE A 801 -42.95 15.72 13.74
CA PHE A 801 -41.61 15.67 13.19
C PHE A 801 -40.61 15.37 14.31
N LYS A 802 -40.08 14.14 14.33
CA LYS A 802 -38.91 13.78 15.15
C LYS A 802 -37.64 13.90 14.30
N GLU A 803 -36.47 13.94 14.94
CA GLU A 803 -35.17 14.12 14.26
C GLU A 803 -34.93 13.12 13.11
N ASN A 804 -35.49 11.90 13.21
CA ASN A 804 -35.24 10.83 12.24
C ASN A 804 -36.48 10.36 11.48
N GLU A 805 -37.70 10.65 11.95
CA GLU A 805 -38.93 10.05 11.41
C GLU A 805 -40.14 10.99 11.57
N CYS A 806 -41.09 10.85 10.63
CA CYS A 806 -42.43 11.40 10.75
C CYS A 806 -43.30 10.36 11.49
N THR A 807 -43.70 10.65 12.73
CA THR A 807 -44.55 9.75 13.52
C THR A 807 -45.95 10.32 13.69
N VAL A 808 -46.96 9.51 13.43
CA VAL A 808 -48.35 9.83 13.74
C VAL A 808 -48.63 9.38 15.16
N ASP A 809 -48.97 10.32 16.05
CA ASP A 809 -49.36 10.00 17.41
C ASP A 809 -50.86 9.66 17.44
N TYR A 810 -51.16 8.38 17.63
CA TYR A 810 -52.52 7.87 17.73
C TYR A 810 -53.17 8.15 19.10
N THR A 811 -52.38 8.59 20.09
CA THR A 811 -52.88 8.86 21.45
C THR A 811 -53.42 10.28 21.62
N GLN A 812 -52.95 11.22 20.80
CA GLN A 812 -53.40 12.60 20.79
C GLN A 812 -54.27 12.86 19.55
N MET A 813 -55.56 13.10 19.79
CA MET A 813 -56.50 13.53 18.76
C MET A 813 -56.69 15.05 18.82
N ILE A 814 -56.71 15.69 17.65
CA ILE A 814 -56.92 17.14 17.53
C ILE A 814 -58.40 17.51 17.82
N VAL A 815 -59.33 16.58 17.57
CA VAL A 815 -60.75 16.71 17.91
C VAL A 815 -61.22 15.44 18.65
N GLU A 816 -61.87 15.59 19.82
CA GLU A 816 -62.21 14.49 20.74
C GLU A 816 -63.22 13.47 20.22
N THR A 817 -63.98 13.78 19.15
CA THR A 817 -64.99 12.88 18.58
C THR A 817 -64.96 12.91 17.05
N GLU A 818 -64.93 11.74 16.41
CA GLU A 818 -65.26 11.62 14.98
C GLU A 818 -66.75 11.94 14.80
N GLU A 819 -67.09 12.75 13.79
CA GLU A 819 -68.49 13.08 13.49
C GLU A 819 -69.30 11.80 13.23
N SER A 820 -70.18 11.47 14.17
CA SER A 820 -71.18 10.42 14.01
C SER A 820 -72.03 10.72 12.77
N PRO A 821 -72.39 9.71 11.96
CA PRO A 821 -73.27 9.95 10.83
C PRO A 821 -74.57 10.56 11.36
N LYS A 822 -74.95 11.75 10.90
CA LYS A 822 -76.30 12.27 11.10
C LYS A 822 -77.25 11.33 10.36
N ILE A 823 -77.71 10.27 11.03
CA ILE A 823 -78.79 9.41 10.55
C ILE A 823 -80.02 10.34 10.50
N PRO A 824 -80.69 10.50 9.35
CA PRO A 824 -81.96 11.23 9.30
C PRO A 824 -82.88 10.62 10.34
N ALA A 825 -83.59 11.46 11.13
CA ALA A 825 -84.50 10.93 12.14
C ALA A 825 -85.45 9.92 11.47
N PRO A 826 -85.69 8.75 12.08
CA PRO A 826 -86.52 7.71 11.50
C PRO A 826 -87.88 8.31 11.13
N PHE A 827 -88.39 7.91 9.97
CA PHE A 827 -89.71 8.35 9.50
C PHE A 827 -90.74 8.01 10.59
N PRO A 828 -91.65 8.92 10.99
CA PRO A 828 -92.52 8.68 12.13
C PRO A 828 -93.40 7.45 11.90
N GLU A 829 -93.37 6.49 12.82
CA GLU A 829 -94.13 5.22 12.70
C GLU A 829 -95.66 5.45 12.62
N ASP A 830 -96.13 6.60 13.11
CA ASP A 830 -97.52 7.06 13.01
C ASP A 830 -97.99 7.26 11.56
N PHE A 831 -97.09 7.56 10.62
CA PHE A 831 -97.45 7.71 9.20
C PHE A 831 -97.57 6.36 8.47
N VAL A 832 -96.83 5.34 8.93
CA VAL A 832 -96.84 4.00 8.32
C VAL A 832 -98.07 3.21 8.78
N SER A 833 -98.56 3.46 9.99
CA SER A 833 -99.78 2.83 10.51
C SER A 833 -101.07 3.44 9.90
N ASN A 834 -101.08 4.75 9.64
CA ASN A 834 -102.25 5.46 9.08
C ASN A 834 -102.37 5.38 7.54
N SER A 835 -101.38 4.79 6.84
CA SER A 835 -101.38 4.70 5.37
C SER A 835 -102.47 3.79 4.79
N THR A 836 -103.20 3.05 5.64
CA THR A 836 -104.27 2.15 5.23
C THR A 836 -105.67 2.78 5.33
N SER A 837 -105.81 3.94 6.00
CA SER A 837 -107.10 4.58 6.30
C SER A 837 -107.26 6.02 5.80
N GLU A 838 -106.20 6.69 5.33
CA GLU A 838 -106.24 8.09 4.89
C GLU A 838 -106.09 8.28 3.37
N SER A 839 -106.61 9.40 2.85
CA SER A 839 -106.52 9.73 1.41
C SER A 839 -105.09 10.11 1.00
N ALA A 840 -104.72 9.79 -0.24
CA ALA A 840 -103.36 10.02 -0.76
C ALA A 840 -102.88 11.47 -0.68
N GLU A 841 -103.79 12.45 -0.70
CA GLU A 841 -103.44 13.88 -0.54
C GLU A 841 -102.99 14.22 0.89
N ALA A 842 -103.62 13.62 1.92
CA ALA A 842 -103.26 13.83 3.33
C ALA A 842 -101.88 13.23 3.66
N ILE A 843 -101.58 12.06 3.10
CA ILE A 843 -100.28 11.40 3.24
C ILE A 843 -99.19 12.23 2.55
N MET A 844 -99.44 12.76 1.35
CA MET A 844 -98.47 13.66 0.68
C MET A 844 -98.26 14.98 1.43
N GLN A 845 -99.31 15.60 1.97
CA GLN A 845 -99.15 16.82 2.78
C GLN A 845 -98.37 16.55 4.07
N GLY A 846 -98.58 15.40 4.71
CA GLY A 846 -97.81 14.93 5.86
C GLY A 846 -96.32 14.75 5.54
N ILE A 847 -95.99 14.10 4.43
CA ILE A 847 -94.60 13.90 3.97
C ILE A 847 -93.92 15.25 3.65
N VAL A 848 -94.63 16.17 3.00
CA VAL A 848 -94.12 17.52 2.69
C VAL A 848 -93.89 18.34 3.97
N SER A 849 -94.77 18.23 4.96
CA SER A 849 -94.59 18.91 6.26
C SER A 849 -93.45 18.31 7.10
N PHE A 850 -93.25 16.99 7.07
CA PHE A 850 -92.13 16.33 7.75
C PHE A 850 -90.78 16.67 7.11
N THR A 851 -90.72 16.73 5.78
CA THR A 851 -89.51 17.14 5.04
C THR A 851 -89.21 18.64 5.22
N ALA A 852 -90.22 19.50 5.32
CA ALA A 852 -90.07 20.90 5.71
C ALA A 852 -89.57 21.07 7.15
N ALA A 853 -90.09 20.28 8.10
CA ALA A 853 -89.65 20.32 9.50
C ALA A 853 -88.23 19.75 9.71
N GLN A 854 -87.77 18.80 8.89
CA GLN A 854 -86.37 18.34 8.94
C GLN A 854 -85.39 19.36 8.34
N THR A 855 -85.83 20.17 7.37
CA THR A 855 -84.98 21.22 6.79
C THR A 855 -84.83 22.44 7.69
N ASP A 856 -85.85 22.79 8.50
CA ASP A 856 -85.74 23.85 9.52
C ASP A 856 -84.92 23.43 10.76
N ASN A 857 -84.84 22.14 11.10
CA ASN A 857 -84.01 21.63 12.21
C ASN A 857 -82.55 21.36 11.83
N SER A 858 -82.15 21.64 10.58
CA SER A 858 -80.77 21.44 10.10
C SER A 858 -80.07 22.73 9.64
N GLN A 859 -80.58 23.90 10.02
CA GLN A 859 -79.84 25.17 10.03
C GLN A 859 -79.13 25.43 11.36
#